data_AF-A0A7C3IE96-F1
#
_entry.id   AF-A0A7C3IE96-F1
#
_cell.length_a   1.000
_cell.length_b   1.000
_cell.length_c   1.000
_cell.angle_alpha   90.00
_cell.angle_beta   90.00
_cell.angle_gamma   90.00
#
_symmetry.space_group_name_H-M   'P 1'
#
loop_
_entity.id
_entity.type
_entity.pdbx_description
1 polymer ?
#
loop_
_entity_poly.entity_id
_entity_poly.type
_entity_poly.pdbx_seq_one_letter_code
_entity_poly.pdbx_strand_id
1 'polypeptide(L)'
;MTNRIYLIFVFLISVLFFVNCSSQKKIIQPNGNVKSLNTPFDDLAPSQRPEKGVSCEPCSNEFLSKVQSPENGVKPSKKFLTEFLELKYGLYPEAITFITDTKGYFSVAHPPDKRSSDLLGFPVHGFIGGTDIFEFDLENMTQPIKSLSDTINSIVWDSHPTAVSDEKCNVFLIWSSDRADIGGYSSPFLRIDKIKEVSDYSGNSDLFFAFRINGVWSEPKNLKDYVPNLNTTKREETPFLYCNCLKPVLFFSSDRDGDFDIFYVRLSIDFEKQEVSSSGQVIKLPRENESLNPTTINTEYQEFFPFIPKPLSEKKSENFMYFSSNRLSPPKDYNKETKISSVGGYDIYKFPVPEGLECTPPVITYNVRLLDAVNRANKVIKPIINMNSIKDNDYPFLKSNPGIESEDFDTHRATLIEQYLNNNNYKKDIKETVSSNENLASFKLKPGINYLFNGGSTQNEINCIEGVDRTISHYSIRKIVEIAPRIEKEQREIQFYEYKVKEKKVGYDTLRSEDVIDPSEITKYDNNTKIESIQMEGDKLKIKYYVLVSKKQVLEMDSVLVKKKITIDVPVRQFDTSYVMVNASNLALSEKTKREGLIRFNKIKEDITVDDTIYVWPQYYYYPPCEWRYVSDTAEMRRNVPYFMTCFWEVNTTSNLPRHLNLLRTDRYEDASFIELHKKNQYFGWDRPEITGDRVELRKQKHANRVERYRQFAKIVDENLKLMTDEIAKKIIPLFKELDSKSSGNQNKLIIVINGYSDVRPILRGIYLGEETIKYLSVGYDDERTKITNKSLVEVPPNASLVDPLNDYLSKLRAFNGYREILKRLEQYPEFKEYMDKGLVLVPDQINSIEEFNKMMDKSKILFFVEGRKIDTYVKPDIPAYAGEDRDYYILDPVRRIDVIVKRVDYFNGEIQKPKCCKPAD
;
A
#
# COMPACT_ATOMS: atom_id res chain seq x y z
N MET A 1 -82.27 46.69 62.59
CA MET A 1 -80.87 46.21 62.51
C MET A 1 -80.74 44.72 62.15
N THR A 2 -81.79 43.91 62.34
CA THR A 2 -81.78 42.45 62.18
C THR A 2 -81.70 41.93 60.73
N ASN A 3 -82.25 42.66 59.74
CA ASN A 3 -82.20 42.22 58.32
C ASN A 3 -80.84 42.42 57.62
N ARG A 4 -79.97 43.32 58.10
CA ARG A 4 -78.63 43.51 57.50
C ARG A 4 -77.62 42.45 57.96
N ILE A 5 -77.77 41.91 59.17
CA ILE A 5 -76.90 40.85 59.68
C ILE A 5 -77.23 39.52 58.99
N TYR A 6 -78.51 39.23 58.72
CA TYR A 6 -78.92 38.02 58.03
C TYR A 6 -78.41 37.97 56.58
N LEU A 7 -78.45 39.10 55.86
CA LEU A 7 -77.92 39.19 54.50
C LEU A 7 -76.40 39.04 54.44
N ILE A 8 -75.67 39.58 55.42
CA ILE A 8 -74.21 39.38 55.53
C ILE A 8 -73.88 37.93 55.87
N PHE A 9 -74.65 37.27 56.73
CA PHE A 9 -74.44 35.87 57.10
C PHE A 9 -74.75 34.91 55.94
N VAL A 10 -75.83 35.15 55.20
CA VAL A 10 -76.16 34.37 53.99
C VAL A 10 -75.14 34.61 52.88
N PHE A 11 -74.62 35.84 52.73
CA PHE A 11 -73.56 36.13 51.77
C PHE A 11 -72.22 35.49 52.19
N LEU A 12 -71.86 35.49 53.48
CA LEU A 12 -70.66 34.81 53.99
C LEU A 12 -70.75 33.29 53.89
N ILE A 13 -71.91 32.69 54.16
CA ILE A 13 -72.14 31.26 53.97
C ILE A 13 -72.11 30.92 52.48
N SER A 14 -72.71 31.74 51.61
CA SER A 14 -72.63 31.53 50.16
C SER A 14 -71.18 31.66 49.66
N VAL A 15 -70.42 32.65 50.13
CA VAL A 15 -68.99 32.79 49.83
C VAL A 15 -68.18 31.63 50.38
N LEU A 16 -68.47 31.10 51.57
CA LEU A 16 -67.82 29.89 52.10
C LEU A 16 -68.19 28.62 51.33
N PHE A 17 -69.41 28.53 50.77
CA PHE A 17 -69.79 27.45 49.84
C PHE A 17 -69.15 27.60 48.45
N PHE A 18 -68.89 28.83 47.98
CA PHE A 18 -68.14 29.09 46.73
C PHE A 18 -66.61 29.00 46.91
N VAL A 19 -66.07 29.19 48.11
CA VAL A 19 -64.63 29.06 48.43
C VAL A 19 -64.25 27.61 48.75
N ASN A 20 -65.22 26.73 49.02
CA ASN A 20 -65.00 25.28 49.00
C ASN A 20 -65.07 24.68 47.58
N CYS A 21 -64.85 25.50 46.54
CA CYS A 21 -64.51 25.05 45.20
C CYS A 21 -63.21 24.26 45.29
N SER A 22 -63.37 22.94 45.34
CA SER A 22 -62.38 21.90 45.00
C SER A 22 -61.24 22.50 44.19
N SER A 23 -60.06 22.66 44.81
CA SER A 23 -58.85 22.89 44.03
C SER A 23 -58.81 21.79 42.96
N GLN A 24 -58.87 22.18 41.69
CA GLN A 24 -58.79 21.21 40.61
C GLN A 24 -57.47 20.47 40.79
N LYS A 25 -57.53 19.17 41.10
CA LYS A 25 -56.33 18.36 41.25
C LYS A 25 -55.50 18.51 39.98
N LYS A 26 -54.21 18.80 40.13
CA LYS A 26 -53.29 18.94 39.00
C LYS A 26 -53.23 17.60 38.25
N ILE A 27 -53.35 17.60 36.92
CA ILE A 27 -53.20 16.39 36.12
C ILE A 27 -51.78 16.33 35.57
N ILE A 28 -51.06 15.25 35.85
CA ILE A 28 -49.77 14.92 35.24
C ILE A 28 -49.93 13.73 34.29
N GLN A 29 -49.05 13.64 33.30
CA GLN A 29 -49.00 12.49 32.39
C GLN A 29 -48.09 11.39 32.97
N PRO A 30 -48.40 10.12 32.71
CA PRO A 30 -47.48 9.03 32.99
C PRO A 30 -46.16 9.14 32.21
N ASN A 31 -45.12 8.55 32.78
CA ASN A 31 -43.81 8.44 32.15
C ASN A 31 -43.91 7.79 30.76
N GLY A 32 -43.10 8.29 29.83
CA GLY A 32 -43.09 7.89 28.43
C GLY A 32 -44.25 8.45 27.59
N ASN A 33 -45.30 9.05 28.17
CA ASN A 33 -46.42 9.60 27.41
C ASN A 33 -45.96 10.75 26.48
N VAL A 34 -46.24 10.63 25.18
CA VAL A 34 -45.81 11.62 24.19
C VAL A 34 -46.95 12.61 23.92
N LYS A 35 -47.17 13.54 24.85
CA LYS A 35 -48.27 14.52 24.81
C LYS A 35 -48.45 15.24 23.46
N SER A 36 -47.36 15.51 22.73
CA SER A 36 -47.41 16.17 21.42
C SER A 36 -48.03 15.31 20.30
N LEU A 37 -48.14 14.01 20.50
CA LEU A 37 -48.72 13.05 19.55
C LEU A 37 -50.16 12.64 19.92
N ASN A 38 -50.59 12.91 21.16
CA ASN A 38 -51.85 12.42 21.71
C ASN A 38 -52.95 13.48 21.68
N THR A 39 -54.18 13.01 21.54
CA THR A 39 -55.43 13.75 21.49
C THR A 39 -56.39 13.22 22.56
N PRO A 40 -57.54 13.88 22.79
CA PRO A 40 -58.56 13.34 23.69
C PRO A 40 -59.24 12.04 23.20
N PHE A 41 -58.89 11.55 22.00
CA PHE A 41 -59.42 10.32 21.40
C PHE A 41 -58.35 9.23 21.41
N ASP A 42 -58.70 8.03 20.95
CA ASP A 42 -57.74 6.93 20.84
C ASP A 42 -56.73 7.18 19.70
N ASP A 43 -55.47 7.31 20.08
CA ASP A 43 -54.32 7.47 19.20
C ASP A 43 -53.55 6.15 19.11
N LEU A 44 -53.94 5.37 18.10
CA LEU A 44 -53.43 4.03 17.82
C LEU A 44 -52.38 4.02 16.70
N ALA A 45 -51.60 2.94 16.68
CA ALA A 45 -50.69 2.58 15.60
C ALA A 45 -49.72 3.70 15.20
N PRO A 46 -48.73 4.04 16.05
CA PRO A 46 -47.67 4.98 15.68
C PRO A 46 -46.97 4.52 14.40
N SER A 47 -46.75 5.46 13.49
CA SER A 47 -46.07 5.21 12.20
C SER A 47 -45.23 6.43 11.82
N GLN A 48 -44.34 6.28 10.84
CA GLN A 48 -43.51 7.36 10.30
C GLN A 48 -43.36 7.18 8.80
N ARG A 49 -43.56 8.26 8.06
CA ARG A 49 -43.26 8.30 6.63
C ARG A 49 -41.75 8.51 6.43
N PRO A 50 -41.06 7.64 5.65
CA PRO A 50 -39.64 7.82 5.32
C PRO A 50 -39.35 9.14 4.57
N GLU A 51 -38.09 9.60 4.59
CA GLU A 51 -37.65 10.77 3.81
C GLU A 51 -37.64 10.51 2.29
N LYS A 52 -37.72 11.60 1.51
CA LYS A 52 -37.78 11.55 0.05
C LYS A 52 -36.51 10.97 -0.57
N GLY A 53 -36.65 9.95 -1.43
CA GLY A 53 -35.53 9.31 -2.14
C GLY A 53 -35.09 7.96 -1.58
N VAL A 54 -35.82 7.42 -0.60
CA VAL A 54 -35.66 6.04 -0.11
C VAL A 54 -36.15 5.07 -1.20
N SER A 55 -35.22 4.50 -1.97
CA SER A 55 -35.50 3.41 -2.92
C SER A 55 -35.54 2.06 -2.21
N CYS A 56 -35.84 0.97 -2.93
CA CYS A 56 -35.94 -0.40 -2.40
C CYS A 56 -34.67 -0.97 -1.74
N GLU A 57 -33.70 -0.17 -1.33
CA GLU A 57 -32.52 -0.61 -0.61
C GLU A 57 -32.82 -0.67 0.90
N PRO A 58 -33.06 -1.85 1.49
CA PRO A 58 -33.41 -1.92 2.92
C PRO A 58 -32.27 -1.53 3.86
N CYS A 59 -31.00 -1.62 3.43
CA CYS A 59 -29.85 -1.58 4.35
C CYS A 59 -29.12 -0.23 4.42
N SER A 60 -29.05 0.49 3.30
CA SER A 60 -28.50 1.85 3.27
C SER A 60 -29.39 2.81 4.08
N ASN A 61 -30.70 2.63 4.01
CA ASN A 61 -31.70 3.52 4.61
C ASN A 61 -31.93 3.34 6.12
N GLU A 62 -31.53 2.21 6.73
CA GLU A 62 -31.65 2.02 8.19
C GLU A 62 -30.67 2.91 8.98
N PHE A 63 -29.55 3.29 8.37
CA PHE A 63 -28.47 4.05 9.04
C PHE A 63 -28.04 5.32 8.29
N LEU A 64 -28.45 5.53 7.04
CA LEU A 64 -28.12 6.73 6.26
C LEU A 64 -29.33 7.67 6.14
N SER A 65 -29.35 8.74 6.93
CA SER A 65 -29.94 10.01 6.50
C SER A 65 -29.29 11.15 7.29
N LYS A 66 -28.96 12.24 6.59
CA LYS A 66 -28.44 13.46 7.21
C LYS A 66 -29.57 14.09 8.03
N VAL A 67 -29.45 14.02 9.36
CA VAL A 67 -30.10 14.94 10.31
C VAL A 67 -31.63 14.99 10.17
N GLN A 68 -32.31 13.88 10.42
CA GLN A 68 -33.55 13.93 11.18
C GLN A 68 -33.31 13.29 12.54
N SER A 69 -33.77 13.97 13.59
CA SER A 69 -33.98 13.27 14.86
C SER A 69 -34.94 12.11 14.59
N PRO A 70 -34.70 10.89 15.11
CA PRO A 70 -35.61 9.75 14.97
C PRO A 70 -37.07 10.08 15.33
N GLU A 71 -37.29 11.15 16.10
CA GLU A 71 -38.62 11.60 16.54
C GLU A 71 -39.38 12.44 15.50
N ASN A 72 -38.73 12.94 14.45
CA ASN A 72 -39.37 13.81 13.47
C ASN A 72 -40.34 13.01 12.58
N GLY A 73 -41.63 13.30 12.71
CA GLY A 73 -42.66 12.75 11.81
C GLY A 73 -43.41 11.53 12.31
N VAL A 74 -43.12 11.01 13.52
CA VAL A 74 -43.96 9.97 14.13
C VAL A 74 -45.36 10.53 14.41
N LYS A 75 -46.41 9.83 13.98
CA LYS A 75 -47.82 10.21 14.20
C LYS A 75 -48.70 8.94 14.30
N PRO A 76 -49.89 9.03 14.91
CA PRO A 76 -50.90 7.96 14.84
C PRO A 76 -51.31 7.65 13.39
N SER A 77 -51.57 6.39 13.07
CA SER A 77 -51.93 5.93 11.71
C SER A 77 -53.16 6.66 11.13
N LYS A 78 -54.16 6.92 11.98
CA LYS A 78 -55.37 7.69 11.61
C LYS A 78 -55.03 9.06 11.04
N LYS A 79 -54.01 9.73 11.58
CA LYS A 79 -53.60 11.07 11.13
C LYS A 79 -53.00 11.01 9.74
N PHE A 80 -52.14 10.04 9.46
CA PHE A 80 -51.61 9.81 8.11
C PHE A 80 -52.72 9.52 7.11
N LEU A 81 -53.62 8.59 7.43
CA LEU A 81 -54.69 8.20 6.52
C LEU A 81 -55.70 9.33 6.27
N THR A 82 -55.95 10.18 7.28
CA THR A 82 -56.77 11.40 7.09
C THR A 82 -56.05 12.43 6.20
N GLU A 83 -54.73 12.62 6.39
CA GLU A 83 -53.90 13.49 5.55
C GLU A 83 -53.81 12.99 4.09
N PHE A 84 -53.76 11.66 3.86
CA PHE A 84 -53.63 11.06 2.53
C PHE A 84 -54.94 10.96 1.75
N LEU A 85 -56.02 10.56 2.42
CA LEU A 85 -57.27 10.17 1.77
C LEU A 85 -58.35 11.27 1.88
N GLU A 86 -57.99 12.44 2.40
CA GLU A 86 -58.89 13.59 2.66
C GLU A 86 -60.21 13.18 3.33
N LEU A 87 -60.18 12.19 4.23
CA LEU A 87 -61.38 11.50 4.70
C LEU A 87 -62.31 12.45 5.47
N LYS A 88 -63.43 12.81 4.85
CA LYS A 88 -64.50 13.60 5.46
C LYS A 88 -65.56 12.69 6.10
N TYR A 89 -65.18 11.92 7.13
CA TYR A 89 -66.02 11.03 7.96
C TYR A 89 -66.30 9.62 7.40
N GLY A 90 -66.28 8.61 8.28
CA GLY A 90 -66.91 7.30 8.05
C GLY A 90 -65.99 6.07 7.96
N LEU A 91 -64.68 6.23 7.73
CA LEU A 91 -63.72 5.12 7.74
C LEU A 91 -63.06 4.98 9.12
N TYR A 92 -62.83 3.74 9.52
CA TYR A 92 -62.10 3.39 10.75
C TYR A 92 -60.72 2.85 10.36
N PRO A 93 -59.71 3.72 10.17
CA PRO A 93 -58.35 3.30 9.87
C PRO A 93 -57.75 2.55 11.07
N GLU A 94 -57.14 1.40 10.83
CA GLU A 94 -56.53 0.59 11.89
C GLU A 94 -55.01 0.80 11.95
N ALA A 95 -54.29 0.56 10.86
CA ALA A 95 -52.84 0.76 10.80
C ALA A 95 -52.32 1.13 9.39
N ILE A 96 -51.16 1.79 9.33
CA ILE A 96 -50.40 2.07 8.10
C ILE A 96 -48.91 1.75 8.28
N THR A 97 -48.32 1.13 7.26
CA THR A 97 -46.89 0.86 7.14
C THR A 97 -46.35 1.41 5.81
N PHE A 98 -45.12 1.92 5.84
CA PHE A 98 -44.44 2.48 4.67
C PHE A 98 -43.27 1.60 4.27
N ILE A 99 -43.15 1.28 2.98
CA ILE A 99 -41.94 0.67 2.41
C ILE A 99 -41.01 1.76 1.88
N THR A 100 -41.57 2.75 1.19
CA THR A 100 -40.85 3.94 0.71
C THR A 100 -41.56 5.20 1.20
N ASP A 101 -41.04 6.38 0.85
CA ASP A 101 -41.74 7.63 1.10
C ASP A 101 -43.05 7.77 0.31
N THR A 102 -43.29 6.92 -0.69
CA THR A 102 -44.46 6.99 -1.59
C THR A 102 -45.30 5.71 -1.62
N LYS A 103 -44.80 4.57 -1.13
CA LYS A 103 -45.49 3.28 -1.21
C LYS A 103 -45.60 2.58 0.13
N GLY A 104 -46.66 1.81 0.30
CA GLY A 104 -46.85 0.99 1.50
C GLY A 104 -48.22 0.33 1.55
N TYR A 105 -48.61 -0.07 2.77
CA TYR A 105 -49.88 -0.76 3.03
C TYR A 105 -50.62 -0.12 4.19
N PHE A 106 -51.94 -0.20 4.16
CA PHE A 106 -52.79 0.21 5.27
C PHE A 106 -54.01 -0.69 5.40
N SER A 107 -54.67 -0.63 6.54
CA SER A 107 -55.88 -1.40 6.84
C SER A 107 -57.01 -0.48 7.28
N VAL A 108 -58.24 -0.80 6.83
CA VAL A 108 -59.45 -0.04 7.17
C VAL A 108 -60.59 -1.01 7.46
N ALA A 109 -61.28 -0.79 8.57
CA ALA A 109 -62.49 -1.52 8.89
C ALA A 109 -63.70 -0.95 8.16
N HIS A 110 -64.55 -1.86 7.68
CA HIS A 110 -65.80 -1.62 6.97
C HIS A 110 -65.67 -0.60 5.83
N PRO A 111 -64.73 -0.80 4.89
CA PRO A 111 -64.61 0.08 3.73
C PRO A 111 -65.92 0.08 2.92
N PRO A 112 -66.31 1.23 2.33
CA PRO A 112 -67.49 1.33 1.50
C PRO A 112 -67.38 0.43 0.26
N ASP A 113 -68.52 -0.09 -0.18
CA ASP A 113 -68.57 -0.80 -1.46
C ASP A 113 -68.20 0.16 -2.61
N LYS A 114 -67.81 -0.41 -3.77
CA LYS A 114 -67.39 0.38 -4.93
C LYS A 114 -68.38 1.49 -5.29
N ARG A 115 -69.68 1.21 -5.22
CA ARG A 115 -70.74 2.18 -5.56
C ARG A 115 -70.77 3.34 -4.57
N SER A 116 -70.61 3.06 -3.29
CA SER A 116 -70.59 4.03 -2.20
C SER A 116 -69.30 4.84 -2.24
N SER A 117 -68.16 4.21 -2.57
CA SER A 117 -66.89 4.89 -2.81
C SER A 117 -66.97 5.87 -3.97
N ASP A 118 -67.50 5.42 -5.12
CA ASP A 118 -67.69 6.26 -6.30
C ASP A 118 -68.62 7.46 -6.00
N LEU A 119 -69.69 7.24 -5.22
CA LEU A 119 -70.66 8.29 -4.85
C LEU A 119 -70.10 9.34 -3.88
N LEU A 120 -69.30 8.89 -2.91
CA LEU A 120 -68.76 9.74 -1.84
C LEU A 120 -67.38 10.31 -2.19
N GLY A 121 -66.83 9.95 -3.35
CA GLY A 121 -65.51 10.36 -3.79
C GLY A 121 -64.39 9.74 -2.94
N PHE A 122 -64.63 8.56 -2.35
CA PHE A 122 -63.61 7.89 -1.57
C PHE A 122 -62.57 7.25 -2.49
N PRO A 123 -61.27 7.45 -2.23
CA PRO A 123 -60.22 6.88 -3.06
C PRO A 123 -60.06 5.36 -2.89
N VAL A 124 -60.79 4.71 -1.97
CA VAL A 124 -60.64 3.29 -1.61
C VAL A 124 -61.79 2.46 -2.18
N HIS A 125 -61.50 1.48 -3.04
CA HIS A 125 -62.50 0.72 -3.79
C HIS A 125 -62.39 -0.79 -3.57
N GLY A 126 -63.56 -1.40 -3.33
CA GLY A 126 -63.70 -2.84 -3.22
C GLY A 126 -63.21 -3.35 -1.87
N PHE A 127 -63.88 -4.38 -1.38
CA PHE A 127 -63.47 -5.09 -0.18
C PHE A 127 -63.89 -6.55 -0.27
N ILE A 128 -63.19 -7.40 0.48
CA ILE A 128 -63.41 -8.84 0.54
C ILE A 128 -64.03 -9.17 1.90
N GLY A 129 -63.49 -8.63 3.00
CA GLY A 129 -63.90 -8.91 4.35
C GLY A 129 -64.42 -7.70 5.14
N GLY A 130 -64.46 -7.89 6.46
CA GLY A 130 -64.88 -6.85 7.41
C GLY A 130 -63.82 -5.77 7.60
N THR A 131 -62.54 -6.15 7.50
CA THR A 131 -61.36 -5.28 7.51
C THR A 131 -60.38 -5.84 6.50
N ASP A 132 -59.90 -4.99 5.61
CA ASP A 132 -59.04 -5.36 4.49
C ASP A 132 -57.74 -4.55 4.50
N ILE A 133 -56.69 -5.14 3.92
CA ILE A 133 -55.40 -4.51 3.63
C ILE A 133 -55.41 -3.94 2.20
N PHE A 134 -54.94 -2.70 2.08
CA PHE A 134 -54.86 -1.92 0.85
C PHE A 134 -53.41 -1.54 0.57
N GLU A 135 -53.02 -1.53 -0.71
CA GLU A 135 -51.72 -1.05 -1.17
C GLU A 135 -51.84 0.37 -1.74
N PHE A 136 -50.98 1.30 -1.30
CA PHE A 136 -50.94 2.66 -1.84
C PHE A 136 -49.64 2.95 -2.58
N ASP A 137 -49.74 3.78 -3.63
CA ASP A 137 -48.63 4.36 -4.37
C ASP A 137 -48.95 5.85 -4.65
N LEU A 138 -48.34 6.73 -3.86
CA LEU A 138 -48.58 8.17 -3.90
C LEU A 138 -48.07 8.84 -5.19
N GLU A 139 -47.15 8.21 -5.93
CA GLU A 139 -46.68 8.74 -7.22
C GLU A 139 -47.68 8.45 -8.34
N ASN A 140 -48.42 7.34 -8.22
CA ASN A 140 -49.32 6.83 -9.23
C ASN A 140 -50.81 6.93 -8.85
N MET A 141 -51.20 7.94 -8.05
CA MET A 141 -52.58 8.18 -7.57
C MET A 141 -53.63 8.49 -8.66
N THR A 142 -53.40 8.11 -9.92
CA THR A 142 -54.35 8.31 -11.02
C THR A 142 -55.52 7.32 -11.00
N GLN A 143 -55.50 6.32 -10.12
CA GLN A 143 -56.56 5.33 -9.94
C GLN A 143 -56.97 5.21 -8.46
N PRO A 144 -58.22 4.80 -8.18
CA PRO A 144 -58.63 4.44 -6.84
C PRO A 144 -57.77 3.31 -6.28
N ILE A 145 -57.38 3.43 -5.01
CA ILE A 145 -56.68 2.45 -4.20
C ILE A 145 -57.56 1.21 -4.09
N LYS A 146 -57.06 0.08 -4.58
CA LYS A 146 -57.78 -1.19 -4.55
C LYS A 146 -57.34 -2.00 -3.35
N SER A 147 -58.31 -2.71 -2.75
CA SER A 147 -58.02 -3.80 -1.81
C SER A 147 -57.06 -4.79 -2.46
N LEU A 148 -56.12 -5.33 -1.68
CA LEU A 148 -55.32 -6.47 -2.14
C LEU A 148 -56.24 -7.63 -2.53
N SER A 149 -55.78 -8.51 -3.41
CA SER A 149 -56.61 -9.63 -3.89
C SER A 149 -57.06 -10.55 -2.76
N ASP A 150 -58.01 -11.43 -3.06
CA ASP A 150 -58.44 -12.56 -2.24
C ASP A 150 -57.31 -13.54 -1.87
N THR A 151 -56.16 -13.42 -2.55
CA THR A 151 -54.90 -14.03 -2.13
C THR A 151 -54.47 -13.52 -0.76
N ILE A 152 -54.49 -12.20 -0.49
CA ILE A 152 -54.02 -11.64 0.78
C ILE A 152 -55.18 -11.43 1.74
N ASN A 153 -56.23 -10.73 1.30
CA ASN A 153 -57.41 -10.47 2.12
C ASN A 153 -58.35 -11.67 2.12
N SER A 154 -59.02 -11.88 3.24
CA SER A 154 -60.04 -12.91 3.44
C SER A 154 -61.40 -12.28 3.71
N ILE A 155 -62.43 -13.12 3.84
CA ILE A 155 -63.78 -12.65 4.20
C ILE A 155 -63.89 -12.22 5.67
N VAL A 156 -62.86 -12.43 6.48
CA VAL A 156 -62.84 -12.13 7.91
C VAL A 156 -62.04 -10.83 8.17
N TRP A 157 -61.48 -10.67 9.36
CA TRP A 157 -60.68 -9.51 9.72
C TRP A 157 -59.22 -9.76 9.34
N ASP A 158 -58.67 -8.95 8.41
CA ASP A 158 -57.25 -8.91 8.04
C ASP A 158 -56.70 -7.50 8.24
N SER A 159 -55.77 -7.31 9.18
CA SER A 159 -55.35 -5.98 9.57
C SER A 159 -53.92 -5.92 10.09
N HIS A 160 -53.51 -4.71 10.46
CA HIS A 160 -52.22 -4.41 11.07
C HIS A 160 -51.02 -4.83 10.19
N PRO A 161 -50.98 -4.40 8.91
CA PRO A 161 -49.90 -4.79 8.02
C PRO A 161 -48.56 -4.17 8.45
N THR A 162 -47.51 -4.97 8.40
CA THR A 162 -46.12 -4.53 8.43
C THR A 162 -45.37 -5.14 7.27
N ALA A 163 -44.56 -4.35 6.57
CA ALA A 163 -43.90 -4.80 5.36
C ALA A 163 -42.45 -4.35 5.28
N VAL A 164 -41.62 -5.19 4.67
CA VAL A 164 -40.21 -4.92 4.41
C VAL A 164 -39.87 -5.38 3.00
N SER A 165 -38.88 -4.75 2.36
CA SER A 165 -38.45 -5.15 1.02
C SER A 165 -37.00 -5.59 0.98
N ASP A 166 -36.63 -6.44 0.04
CA ASP A 166 -35.23 -6.69 -0.33
C ASP A 166 -34.74 -5.67 -1.38
N GLU A 167 -33.45 -5.74 -1.73
CA GLU A 167 -32.84 -4.86 -2.73
C GLU A 167 -33.42 -5.00 -4.15
N LYS A 168 -34.11 -6.11 -4.45
CA LYS A 168 -34.79 -6.33 -5.72
C LYS A 168 -36.24 -5.81 -5.70
N CYS A 169 -36.62 -5.06 -4.66
CA CYS A 169 -38.00 -4.63 -4.38
C CYS A 169 -38.98 -5.78 -4.15
N ASN A 170 -38.50 -6.99 -3.82
CA ASN A 170 -39.39 -8.05 -3.36
C ASN A 170 -39.93 -7.67 -1.98
N VAL A 171 -41.19 -7.96 -1.70
CA VAL A 171 -41.84 -7.56 -0.45
C VAL A 171 -42.10 -8.78 0.43
N PHE A 172 -41.91 -8.63 1.72
CA PHE A 172 -42.37 -9.55 2.75
C PHE A 172 -43.37 -8.79 3.63
N LEU A 173 -44.63 -9.26 3.61
CA LEU A 173 -45.75 -8.67 4.34
C LEU A 173 -46.16 -9.60 5.48
N ILE A 174 -46.27 -9.07 6.70
CA ILE A 174 -46.86 -9.75 7.86
C ILE A 174 -48.10 -8.96 8.31
N TRP A 175 -49.17 -9.65 8.72
CA TRP A 175 -50.38 -9.03 9.23
C TRP A 175 -51.08 -9.92 10.26
N SER A 176 -52.04 -9.36 10.99
CA SER A 176 -52.90 -10.07 11.93
C SER A 176 -54.21 -10.49 11.24
N SER A 177 -54.68 -11.71 11.49
CA SER A 177 -55.89 -12.21 10.83
C SER A 177 -56.68 -13.21 11.68
N ASP A 178 -58.01 -13.13 11.54
CA ASP A 178 -59.00 -14.06 12.10
C ASP A 178 -59.21 -15.32 11.22
N ARG A 179 -58.45 -15.43 10.14
CA ARG A 179 -58.56 -16.44 9.10
C ARG A 179 -58.38 -17.87 9.63
N ALA A 180 -59.36 -18.75 9.43
CA ALA A 180 -59.29 -20.16 9.87
C ALA A 180 -58.98 -21.18 8.76
N ASP A 181 -59.03 -20.79 7.48
CA ASP A 181 -58.90 -21.69 6.32
C ASP A 181 -57.46 -22.19 6.07
N ILE A 182 -56.45 -21.51 6.62
CA ILE A 182 -55.03 -21.82 6.43
C ILE A 182 -54.41 -22.49 7.68
N GLY A 183 -55.25 -23.00 8.59
CA GLY A 183 -54.81 -23.60 9.85
C GLY A 183 -54.31 -22.55 10.85
N GLY A 184 -53.82 -23.00 12.01
CA GLY A 184 -53.43 -22.10 13.11
C GLY A 184 -54.28 -22.29 14.36
N TYR A 185 -54.49 -21.19 15.07
CA TYR A 185 -55.45 -21.07 16.17
C TYR A 185 -56.46 -19.95 15.93
N SER A 186 -56.29 -19.17 14.86
CA SER A 186 -57.20 -18.11 14.47
C SER A 186 -58.62 -18.63 14.25
N SER A 187 -59.58 -17.88 14.75
CA SER A 187 -61.00 -18.20 14.65
C SER A 187 -61.78 -16.89 14.56
N PRO A 188 -62.60 -16.71 13.51
CA PRO A 188 -63.37 -15.49 13.37
C PRO A 188 -64.39 -15.36 14.49
N PHE A 189 -64.68 -14.13 14.89
CA PHE A 189 -65.78 -13.85 15.80
C PHE A 189 -67.11 -14.33 15.18
N LEU A 190 -67.64 -15.45 15.69
CA LEU A 190 -68.96 -15.94 15.31
C LEU A 190 -70.02 -14.97 15.87
N ARG A 191 -70.80 -14.31 14.99
CA ARG A 191 -72.06 -13.68 15.41
C ARG A 191 -73.01 -14.77 15.91
N ILE A 192 -73.46 -14.63 17.15
CA ILE A 192 -74.49 -15.47 17.76
C ILE A 192 -75.81 -15.25 17.02
N ASP A 193 -76.29 -16.26 16.29
CA ASP A 193 -77.72 -16.41 16.08
C ASP A 193 -78.33 -16.95 17.37
N LYS A 194 -79.31 -16.21 17.92
CA LYS A 194 -80.01 -16.48 19.18
C LYS A 194 -80.34 -17.97 19.36
N ILE A 195 -79.74 -18.62 20.35
CA ILE A 195 -80.36 -19.59 21.26
C ILE A 195 -79.54 -19.60 22.56
N LYS A 196 -80.25 -19.76 23.67
CA LYS A 196 -79.87 -19.54 25.08
C LYS A 196 -78.60 -20.29 25.54
N GLU A 197 -77.87 -19.61 26.43
CA GLU A 197 -76.96 -20.16 27.45
C GLU A 197 -75.66 -20.85 26.99
N VAL A 198 -74.79 -20.12 26.27
CA VAL A 198 -73.32 -20.17 26.49
C VAL A 198 -72.76 -18.77 26.22
N SER A 199 -72.07 -18.19 27.19
CA SER A 199 -71.53 -16.83 27.16
C SER A 199 -70.00 -16.82 27.17
N ASP A 200 -69.36 -17.52 26.25
CA ASP A 200 -67.93 -17.35 25.97
C ASP A 200 -67.76 -16.94 24.51
N TYR A 201 -67.49 -15.65 24.31
CA TYR A 201 -67.05 -15.10 23.04
C TYR A 201 -65.58 -15.47 22.87
N SER A 202 -65.25 -16.38 21.95
CA SER A 202 -63.85 -16.74 21.66
C SER A 202 -63.53 -16.48 20.19
N GLY A 203 -63.14 -15.24 19.86
CA GLY A 203 -62.41 -14.92 18.63
C GLY A 203 -60.91 -14.99 18.89
N ASN A 204 -60.13 -15.42 17.91
CA ASN A 204 -58.68 -15.46 17.99
C ASN A 204 -58.04 -14.98 16.69
N SER A 205 -56.93 -14.26 16.81
CA SER A 205 -56.16 -13.69 15.71
C SER A 205 -54.75 -14.26 15.71
N ASP A 206 -54.31 -14.76 14.56
CA ASP A 206 -52.96 -15.27 14.32
C ASP A 206 -52.18 -14.29 13.44
N LEU A 207 -50.85 -14.38 13.46
CA LEU A 207 -49.99 -13.66 12.52
C LEU A 207 -49.74 -14.50 11.25
N PHE A 208 -49.98 -13.88 10.10
CA PHE A 208 -49.79 -14.46 8.77
C PHE A 208 -48.74 -13.68 7.99
N PHE A 209 -48.14 -14.32 6.98
CA PHE A 209 -47.22 -13.68 6.06
C PHE A 209 -47.38 -14.11 4.61
N ALA A 210 -46.89 -13.28 3.69
CA ALA A 210 -46.77 -13.58 2.28
C ALA A 210 -45.58 -12.84 1.66
N PHE A 211 -45.05 -13.39 0.57
CA PHE A 211 -44.00 -12.77 -0.23
C PHE A 211 -44.58 -12.22 -1.53
N ARG A 212 -44.11 -11.04 -1.95
CA ARG A 212 -44.30 -10.53 -3.30
C ARG A 212 -42.98 -10.60 -4.05
N ILE A 213 -42.84 -11.57 -4.95
CA ILE A 213 -41.63 -11.73 -5.77
C ILE A 213 -41.94 -11.31 -7.20
N ASN A 214 -41.15 -10.39 -7.76
CA ASN A 214 -41.36 -9.85 -9.11
C ASN A 214 -42.81 -9.38 -9.38
N GLY A 215 -43.43 -8.77 -8.37
CA GLY A 215 -44.80 -8.24 -8.45
C GLY A 215 -45.92 -9.24 -8.17
N VAL A 216 -45.64 -10.53 -8.00
CA VAL A 216 -46.62 -11.60 -7.76
C VAL A 216 -46.62 -12.02 -6.29
N TRP A 217 -47.79 -12.07 -5.67
CA TRP A 217 -47.98 -12.53 -4.28
C TRP A 217 -47.96 -14.06 -4.20
N SER A 218 -47.31 -14.58 -3.15
CA SER A 218 -47.45 -15.96 -2.70
C SER A 218 -48.76 -16.15 -1.94
N GLU A 219 -49.22 -17.39 -1.82
CA GLU A 219 -50.29 -17.73 -0.87
C GLU A 219 -49.90 -17.33 0.56
N PRO A 220 -50.86 -16.87 1.39
CA PRO A 220 -50.63 -16.62 2.80
C PRO A 220 -50.21 -17.88 3.54
N LYS A 221 -49.34 -17.68 4.53
CA LYS A 221 -48.84 -18.74 5.40
C LYS A 221 -49.03 -18.33 6.86
N ASN A 222 -49.47 -19.27 7.69
CA ASN A 222 -49.60 -19.05 9.13
C ASN A 222 -48.20 -19.17 9.80
N LEU A 223 -47.80 -18.18 10.61
CA LEU A 223 -46.48 -18.19 11.25
C LEU A 223 -46.27 -19.33 12.28
N LYS A 224 -47.34 -19.98 12.76
CA LYS A 224 -47.27 -21.15 13.66
C LYS A 224 -46.35 -22.25 13.12
N ASP A 225 -46.40 -22.49 11.82
CA ASP A 225 -45.68 -23.58 11.17
C ASP A 225 -44.20 -23.27 10.94
N TYR A 226 -43.80 -22.01 11.12
CA TYR A 226 -42.46 -21.48 10.80
C TYR A 226 -41.71 -21.00 12.04
N VAL A 227 -42.43 -20.53 13.06
CA VAL A 227 -41.86 -20.02 14.30
C VAL A 227 -42.57 -20.67 15.50
N PRO A 228 -41.89 -21.55 16.24
CA PRO A 228 -42.47 -22.23 17.38
C PRO A 228 -43.02 -21.26 18.44
N ASN A 229 -44.25 -21.51 18.90
CA ASN A 229 -44.97 -20.71 19.91
C ASN A 229 -45.17 -19.23 19.53
N LEU A 230 -45.08 -18.87 18.24
CA LEU A 230 -45.38 -17.52 17.78
C LEU A 230 -46.88 -17.27 17.71
N ASN A 231 -47.66 -18.15 17.09
CA ASN A 231 -49.11 -18.11 17.24
C ASN A 231 -49.54 -19.11 18.32
N THR A 232 -50.50 -18.75 19.16
CA THR A 232 -51.04 -19.59 20.23
C THR A 232 -52.57 -19.52 20.25
N THR A 233 -53.22 -20.15 21.23
CA THR A 233 -54.69 -20.07 21.39
C THR A 233 -55.17 -18.70 21.92
N LYS A 234 -54.31 -17.68 21.77
CA LYS A 234 -54.41 -16.34 22.32
C LYS A 234 -54.18 -15.40 21.17
N ARG A 235 -54.64 -14.15 21.29
CA ARG A 235 -54.58 -13.20 20.19
C ARG A 235 -53.15 -12.76 19.99
N GLU A 236 -52.66 -12.82 18.77
CA GLU A 236 -51.39 -12.25 18.35
C GLU A 236 -51.62 -11.16 17.31
N GLU A 237 -51.37 -9.92 17.72
CA GLU A 237 -51.80 -8.74 16.98
C GLU A 237 -50.68 -7.71 16.83
N THR A 238 -50.86 -6.79 15.88
CA THR A 238 -50.02 -5.59 15.71
C THR A 238 -48.54 -5.92 15.45
N PRO A 239 -48.21 -6.75 14.45
CA PRO A 239 -46.84 -7.10 14.13
C PRO A 239 -46.03 -5.88 13.67
N PHE A 240 -44.75 -5.84 14.03
CA PHE A 240 -43.80 -4.84 13.58
C PHE A 240 -42.41 -5.43 13.38
N LEU A 241 -41.83 -5.21 12.19
CA LEU A 241 -40.48 -5.65 11.86
C LEU A 241 -39.44 -4.54 12.09
N TYR A 242 -38.43 -4.88 12.87
CA TYR A 242 -37.28 -4.04 13.20
C TYR A 242 -35.96 -4.69 12.75
N CYS A 243 -34.95 -3.87 12.46
CA CYS A 243 -33.60 -4.32 12.07
C CYS A 243 -33.60 -5.26 10.85
N ASN A 244 -34.29 -4.84 9.79
CA ASN A 244 -34.73 -5.68 8.69
C ASN A 244 -33.57 -6.27 7.88
N CYS A 245 -32.42 -5.61 7.89
CA CYS A 245 -31.25 -6.00 7.09
C CYS A 245 -30.21 -6.86 7.80
N LEU A 246 -30.23 -6.91 9.13
CA LEU A 246 -29.19 -7.58 9.91
C LEU A 246 -29.78 -8.81 10.60
N LYS A 247 -30.47 -8.58 11.71
CA LYS A 247 -31.14 -9.61 12.50
C LYS A 247 -32.58 -9.16 12.72
N PRO A 248 -33.49 -9.39 11.74
CA PRO A 248 -34.87 -8.99 11.84
C PRO A 248 -35.47 -9.39 13.19
N VAL A 249 -36.11 -8.44 13.85
CA VAL A 249 -36.84 -8.66 15.10
C VAL A 249 -38.30 -8.37 14.81
N LEU A 250 -39.14 -9.37 14.98
CA LEU A 250 -40.59 -9.19 14.96
C LEU A 250 -41.03 -8.87 16.37
N PHE A 251 -41.59 -7.69 16.57
CA PHE A 251 -42.38 -7.34 17.74
C PHE A 251 -43.86 -7.57 17.44
N PHE A 252 -44.63 -7.97 18.44
CA PHE A 252 -46.08 -8.13 18.34
C PHE A 252 -46.70 -8.07 19.73
N SER A 253 -48.00 -7.77 19.79
CA SER A 253 -48.77 -7.76 21.03
C SER A 253 -49.54 -9.06 21.20
N SER A 254 -49.64 -9.56 22.43
CA SER A 254 -50.39 -10.79 22.69
C SER A 254 -51.04 -10.83 24.07
N ASP A 255 -52.24 -11.39 24.14
CA ASP A 255 -53.04 -11.52 25.38
C ASP A 255 -52.83 -12.84 26.14
N ARG A 256 -51.67 -13.48 25.94
CA ARG A 256 -51.29 -14.74 26.60
C ARG A 256 -51.40 -14.70 28.11
N ASP A 257 -51.09 -13.54 28.70
CA ASP A 257 -51.06 -13.33 30.14
C ASP A 257 -52.32 -12.61 30.69
N GLY A 258 -53.37 -12.48 29.86
CA GLY A 258 -54.68 -11.92 30.24
C GLY A 258 -54.95 -10.50 29.73
N ASP A 259 -53.90 -9.75 29.45
CA ASP A 259 -53.87 -8.44 28.80
C ASP A 259 -52.79 -8.42 27.71
N PHE A 260 -52.87 -7.44 26.81
CA PHE A 260 -51.95 -7.36 25.66
C PHE A 260 -50.58 -6.82 26.09
N ASP A 261 -49.62 -7.72 26.22
CA ASP A 261 -48.20 -7.42 26.42
C ASP A 261 -47.47 -7.44 25.07
N ILE A 262 -46.38 -6.69 24.93
CA ILE A 262 -45.48 -6.75 23.77
C ILE A 262 -44.45 -7.88 23.95
N PHE A 263 -44.39 -8.74 22.95
CA PHE A 263 -43.44 -9.84 22.78
C PHE A 263 -42.54 -9.57 21.58
N TYR A 264 -41.42 -10.30 21.51
CA TYR A 264 -40.54 -10.27 20.36
C TYR A 264 -39.92 -11.64 20.04
N VAL A 265 -39.51 -11.81 18.79
CA VAL A 265 -38.71 -12.94 18.32
C VAL A 265 -37.78 -12.50 17.20
N ARG A 266 -36.58 -13.10 17.13
CA ARG A 266 -35.63 -12.85 16.04
C ARG A 266 -35.93 -13.76 14.86
N LEU A 267 -36.21 -13.17 13.71
CA LEU A 267 -36.52 -13.86 12.46
C LEU A 267 -35.31 -13.93 11.52
N SER A 268 -35.34 -14.91 10.63
CA SER A 268 -34.56 -14.99 9.40
C SER A 268 -35.54 -15.05 8.23
N ILE A 269 -35.40 -14.14 7.27
CA ILE A 269 -36.29 -14.01 6.11
C ILE A 269 -35.47 -14.31 4.85
N ASP A 270 -35.83 -15.37 4.15
CA ASP A 270 -35.22 -15.76 2.86
C ASP A 270 -36.20 -15.45 1.73
N PHE A 271 -35.96 -14.34 1.02
CA PHE A 271 -36.81 -13.90 -0.09
C PHE A 271 -36.71 -14.83 -1.31
N GLU A 272 -35.57 -15.50 -1.53
CA GLU A 272 -35.40 -16.36 -2.70
C GLU A 272 -36.13 -17.69 -2.50
N LYS A 273 -36.10 -18.23 -1.28
CA LYS A 273 -36.85 -19.45 -0.93
C LYS A 273 -38.28 -19.19 -0.47
N GLN A 274 -38.63 -17.94 -0.18
CA GLN A 274 -39.91 -17.55 0.44
C GLN A 274 -40.16 -18.29 1.77
N GLU A 275 -39.11 -18.37 2.58
CA GLU A 275 -39.08 -19.06 3.87
C GLU A 275 -38.81 -18.08 5.01
N VAL A 276 -39.41 -18.38 6.16
CA VAL A 276 -39.19 -17.68 7.43
C VAL A 276 -38.79 -18.70 8.47
N SER A 277 -37.82 -18.35 9.31
CA SER A 277 -37.47 -19.14 10.50
C SER A 277 -37.13 -18.22 11.67
N SER A 278 -37.04 -18.76 12.89
CA SER A 278 -36.55 -18.01 14.05
C SER A 278 -35.20 -18.49 14.55
N SER A 279 -34.43 -17.56 15.11
CA SER A 279 -33.13 -17.85 15.77
C SER A 279 -33.25 -17.99 17.30
N GLY A 280 -34.47 -18.03 17.83
CA GLY A 280 -34.75 -18.12 19.25
C GLY A 280 -36.23 -18.32 19.56
N GLN A 281 -36.54 -18.35 20.85
CA GLN A 281 -37.91 -18.42 21.37
C GLN A 281 -38.57 -17.05 21.38
N VAL A 282 -39.89 -17.03 21.42
CA VAL A 282 -40.69 -15.83 21.69
C VAL A 282 -40.44 -15.37 23.13
N ILE A 283 -40.09 -14.10 23.30
CA ILE A 283 -39.73 -13.50 24.59
C ILE A 283 -40.66 -12.33 24.88
N LYS A 284 -41.17 -12.27 26.11
CA LYS A 284 -41.95 -11.15 26.61
C LYS A 284 -41.05 -10.00 27.03
N LEU A 285 -41.41 -8.76 26.69
CA LEU A 285 -40.70 -7.59 27.24
C LEU A 285 -40.93 -7.45 28.75
N PRO A 286 -39.98 -6.83 29.50
CA PRO A 286 -40.11 -6.63 30.93
C PRO A 286 -41.41 -5.90 31.30
N ARG A 287 -42.06 -6.37 32.38
CA ARG A 287 -43.35 -5.88 32.85
C ARG A 287 -43.27 -5.29 34.26
N GLU A 288 -43.95 -4.17 34.47
CA GLU A 288 -44.13 -3.54 35.78
C GLU A 288 -45.61 -3.48 36.15
N ASN A 289 -45.99 -4.14 37.25
CA ASN A 289 -47.37 -4.20 37.73
C ASN A 289 -47.62 -3.16 38.83
N GLU A 290 -48.87 -2.70 38.98
CA GLU A 290 -49.34 -1.85 40.09
C GLU A 290 -48.62 -0.49 40.23
N SER A 291 -47.88 -0.05 39.21
CA SER A 291 -47.17 1.23 39.20
C SER A 291 -48.02 2.33 38.60
N LEU A 292 -48.21 3.42 39.35
CA LEU A 292 -48.89 4.62 38.84
C LEU A 292 -48.01 5.43 37.88
N ASN A 293 -46.71 5.14 37.77
CA ASN A 293 -45.78 5.84 36.88
C ASN A 293 -44.73 4.87 36.32
N PRO A 294 -45.14 3.91 35.48
CA PRO A 294 -44.29 2.80 35.05
C PRO A 294 -43.06 3.27 34.24
N THR A 295 -41.97 2.53 34.41
CA THR A 295 -40.69 2.77 33.72
C THR A 295 -40.41 1.77 32.60
N THR A 296 -41.32 0.81 32.40
CA THR A 296 -41.23 -0.26 31.41
C THR A 296 -42.31 -0.16 30.34
N ILE A 297 -42.13 -0.94 29.27
CA ILE A 297 -43.07 -1.03 28.16
C ILE A 297 -44.32 -1.79 28.59
N ASN A 298 -44.20 -3.03 29.05
CA ASN A 298 -45.36 -3.85 29.43
C ASN A 298 -45.87 -3.48 30.82
N THR A 299 -47.19 -3.40 30.99
CA THR A 299 -47.81 -3.05 32.28
C THR A 299 -49.09 -3.84 32.54
N GLU A 300 -49.91 -3.47 33.52
CA GLU A 300 -51.27 -4.02 33.75
C GLU A 300 -52.32 -3.52 32.74
N TYR A 301 -51.86 -2.84 31.70
CA TYR A 301 -52.67 -2.17 30.70
C TYR A 301 -52.45 -2.85 29.34
N GLN A 302 -53.20 -2.43 28.33
CA GLN A 302 -53.06 -3.00 27.00
C GLN A 302 -52.00 -2.23 26.22
N GLU A 303 -50.96 -2.91 25.77
CA GLU A 303 -49.90 -2.38 24.92
C GLU A 303 -49.98 -2.94 23.50
N PHE A 304 -50.18 -2.04 22.54
CA PHE A 304 -50.36 -2.37 21.12
C PHE A 304 -49.39 -1.61 20.23
N PHE A 305 -49.19 -2.12 19.01
CA PHE A 305 -48.51 -1.41 17.92
C PHE A 305 -47.07 -0.95 18.26
N PRO A 306 -46.16 -1.88 18.60
CA PRO A 306 -44.74 -1.55 18.68
C PRO A 306 -44.26 -0.90 17.39
N PHE A 307 -43.46 0.16 17.50
CA PHE A 307 -42.92 0.90 16.35
C PHE A 307 -41.59 1.55 16.70
N ILE A 308 -40.58 1.39 15.85
CA ILE A 308 -39.28 2.08 15.99
C ILE A 308 -39.02 2.90 14.72
N PRO A 309 -38.92 4.24 14.81
CA PRO A 309 -38.72 5.10 13.66
C PRO A 309 -37.33 4.90 13.01
N LYS A 310 -37.24 5.27 11.72
CA LYS A 310 -36.01 5.25 10.93
C LYS A 310 -35.66 6.68 10.47
N PRO A 311 -34.38 7.07 10.32
CA PRO A 311 -33.16 6.25 10.46
C PRO A 311 -32.78 5.99 11.93
N LEU A 312 -32.01 4.92 12.16
CA LEU A 312 -31.47 4.57 13.48
C LEU A 312 -30.21 5.38 13.77
N SER A 313 -30.09 5.88 15.01
CA SER A 313 -28.87 6.54 15.47
C SER A 313 -27.77 5.52 15.78
N GLU A 314 -26.52 5.88 15.46
CA GLU A 314 -25.32 5.14 15.89
C GLU A 314 -25.18 5.11 17.43
N LYS A 315 -25.76 6.09 18.13
CA LYS A 315 -25.82 6.12 19.60
C LYS A 315 -27.07 5.41 20.07
N LYS A 316 -26.89 4.26 20.73
CA LYS A 316 -27.97 3.44 21.29
C LYS A 316 -28.99 4.23 22.12
N SER A 317 -28.53 5.21 22.91
CA SER A 317 -29.38 6.06 23.76
C SER A 317 -30.37 6.95 23.02
N GLU A 318 -30.27 7.05 21.69
CA GLU A 318 -31.11 7.92 20.86
C GLU A 318 -32.19 7.13 20.09
N ASN A 319 -32.26 5.81 20.24
CA ASN A 319 -33.28 4.96 19.60
C ASN A 319 -34.40 4.61 20.59
N PHE A 320 -35.65 4.90 20.20
CA PHE A 320 -36.84 4.71 21.04
C PHE A 320 -37.89 3.81 20.35
N MET A 321 -38.55 2.97 21.13
CA MET A 321 -39.76 2.25 20.74
C MET A 321 -40.98 3.08 21.15
N TYR A 322 -41.87 3.29 20.19
CA TYR A 322 -43.20 3.86 20.34
C TYR A 322 -44.24 2.75 20.37
N PHE A 323 -45.31 2.93 21.11
CA PHE A 323 -46.44 2.01 21.16
C PHE A 323 -47.68 2.75 21.67
N SER A 324 -48.86 2.17 21.42
CA SER A 324 -50.13 2.68 21.94
C SER A 324 -50.52 1.93 23.21
N SER A 325 -50.98 2.66 24.23
CA SER A 325 -51.42 2.05 25.50
C SER A 325 -52.58 2.80 26.11
N ASN A 326 -53.49 2.07 26.76
CA ASN A 326 -54.60 2.65 27.53
C ASN A 326 -54.26 2.91 29.00
N ARG A 327 -52.95 2.97 29.32
CA ARG A 327 -52.51 3.12 30.70
C ARG A 327 -53.05 4.38 31.36
N LEU A 328 -53.59 4.17 32.55
CA LEU A 328 -54.15 5.21 33.43
C LEU A 328 -55.32 5.98 32.80
N SER A 329 -56.10 5.30 31.96
CA SER A 329 -57.44 5.71 31.53
C SER A 329 -58.47 4.75 32.16
N PRO A 330 -59.35 5.21 33.10
CA PRO A 330 -59.56 6.59 33.56
C PRO A 330 -58.50 7.09 34.57
N PRO A 331 -58.44 8.42 34.85
CA PRO A 331 -57.46 9.04 35.74
C PRO A 331 -57.40 8.41 37.14
N LYS A 332 -56.19 8.10 37.63
CA LYS A 332 -55.93 7.61 39.00
C LYS A 332 -55.38 8.73 39.91
N ASP A 333 -55.62 8.65 41.21
CA ASP A 333 -55.04 9.59 42.19
C ASP A 333 -53.54 9.27 42.40
N TYR A 334 -52.66 10.21 42.05
CA TYR A 334 -51.20 10.08 42.25
C TYR A 334 -50.81 10.53 43.67
N ASN A 335 -51.42 11.62 44.15
CA ASN A 335 -51.38 12.06 45.54
C ASN A 335 -52.64 12.87 45.87
N LYS A 336 -52.73 13.45 47.08
CA LYS A 336 -53.92 14.21 47.54
C LYS A 336 -54.31 15.37 46.60
N GLU A 337 -53.34 15.98 45.93
CA GLU A 337 -53.51 17.18 45.10
C GLU A 337 -53.33 16.92 43.59
N THR A 338 -52.88 15.73 43.19
CA THR A 338 -52.48 15.40 41.83
C THR A 338 -53.12 14.10 41.36
N LYS A 339 -53.71 14.13 40.16
CA LYS A 339 -54.10 12.94 39.41
C LYS A 339 -53.09 12.65 38.32
N ILE A 340 -52.90 11.37 38.00
CA ILE A 340 -52.15 10.95 36.82
C ILE A 340 -53.14 10.36 35.80
N SER A 341 -53.00 10.76 34.53
CA SER A 341 -53.91 10.38 33.46
C SER A 341 -53.20 10.40 32.11
N SER A 342 -53.60 9.51 31.22
CA SER A 342 -53.42 9.68 29.77
C SER A 342 -54.17 10.93 29.28
N VAL A 343 -53.86 11.36 28.06
CA VAL A 343 -54.52 12.44 27.33
C VAL A 343 -55.87 11.95 26.78
N GLY A 344 -55.91 10.77 26.16
CA GLY A 344 -57.08 10.10 25.61
C GLY A 344 -57.34 8.72 26.23
N GLY A 345 -58.06 7.86 25.50
CA GLY A 345 -58.31 6.47 25.90
C GLY A 345 -57.06 5.61 25.68
N TYR A 346 -56.62 5.54 24.43
CA TYR A 346 -55.29 5.05 24.05
C TYR A 346 -54.38 6.21 23.64
N ASP A 347 -53.18 6.23 24.22
CA ASP A 347 -52.16 7.24 23.96
C ASP A 347 -50.89 6.59 23.39
N ILE A 348 -50.08 7.36 22.67
CA ILE A 348 -48.72 6.98 22.26
C ILE A 348 -47.73 7.23 23.41
N TYR A 349 -46.95 6.20 23.69
CA TYR A 349 -45.84 6.19 24.64
C TYR A 349 -44.53 5.94 23.90
N LYS A 350 -43.40 6.40 24.47
CA LYS A 350 -42.05 6.07 24.00
C LYS A 350 -41.12 5.69 25.13
N PHE A 351 -40.34 4.63 24.93
CA PHE A 351 -39.30 4.16 25.83
C PHE A 351 -38.04 3.78 25.03
N PRO A 352 -36.83 3.81 25.62
CA PRO A 352 -35.63 3.35 24.93
C PRO A 352 -35.80 1.93 24.40
N VAL A 353 -35.20 1.63 23.25
CA VAL A 353 -35.19 0.25 22.72
C VAL A 353 -34.56 -0.67 23.78
N PRO A 354 -35.19 -1.82 24.11
CA PRO A 354 -34.68 -2.74 25.14
C PRO A 354 -33.24 -3.19 24.89
N GLU A 355 -32.48 -3.36 25.97
CA GLU A 355 -31.10 -3.83 25.92
C GLU A 355 -31.02 -5.23 25.27
N GLY A 356 -30.00 -5.46 24.44
CA GLY A 356 -29.82 -6.71 23.70
C GLY A 356 -30.64 -6.80 22.41
N LEU A 357 -31.49 -5.81 22.11
CA LEU A 357 -32.24 -5.69 20.86
C LEU A 357 -31.69 -4.60 19.95
N GLU A 358 -30.48 -4.09 20.17
CA GLU A 358 -29.96 -2.99 19.37
C GLU A 358 -29.59 -3.42 17.94
N CYS A 359 -30.03 -2.65 16.96
CA CYS A 359 -29.60 -2.81 15.58
C CYS A 359 -28.33 -1.98 15.34
N THR A 360 -27.16 -2.60 15.48
CA THR A 360 -25.86 -1.96 15.22
C THR A 360 -25.31 -2.39 13.87
N PRO A 361 -24.82 -1.46 13.02
CA PRO A 361 -24.21 -1.84 11.76
C PRO A 361 -22.92 -2.65 12.01
N PRO A 362 -22.63 -3.66 11.18
CA PRO A 362 -21.41 -4.45 11.33
C PRO A 362 -20.15 -3.63 11.04
N VAL A 363 -19.08 -3.94 11.77
CA VAL A 363 -17.79 -3.25 11.68
C VAL A 363 -16.82 -4.03 10.81
N ILE A 364 -16.19 -3.33 9.86
CA ILE A 364 -15.08 -3.87 9.07
C ILE A 364 -13.78 -3.39 9.69
N THR A 365 -13.00 -4.31 10.24
CA THR A 365 -11.65 -4.03 10.72
C THR A 365 -10.65 -4.55 9.70
N TYR A 366 -9.83 -3.66 9.16
CA TYR A 366 -8.81 -3.98 8.18
C TYR A 366 -7.42 -3.79 8.79
N ASN A 367 -6.77 -4.90 9.09
CA ASN A 367 -5.43 -4.94 9.68
C ASN A 367 -4.40 -5.10 8.58
N VAL A 368 -3.45 -4.16 8.49
CA VAL A 368 -2.38 -4.21 7.50
C VAL A 368 -1.05 -4.29 8.20
N ARG A 369 -0.26 -5.30 7.83
CA ARG A 369 1.12 -5.48 8.30
C ARG A 369 2.10 -5.05 7.23
N LEU A 370 3.07 -4.23 7.59
CA LEU A 370 4.21 -3.92 6.76
C LEU A 370 5.40 -4.78 7.20
N LEU A 371 5.92 -5.60 6.27
CA LEU A 371 6.95 -6.58 6.57
C LEU A 371 8.18 -6.42 5.67
N ASP A 372 9.34 -6.71 6.26
CA ASP A 372 10.59 -6.96 5.54
C ASP A 372 10.45 -8.29 4.76
N ALA A 373 10.59 -8.20 3.44
CA ALA A 373 10.42 -9.32 2.53
C ALA A 373 11.53 -10.38 2.64
N VAL A 374 12.73 -10.00 3.11
CA VAL A 374 13.89 -10.89 3.25
C VAL A 374 13.85 -11.60 4.60
N ASN A 375 13.58 -10.87 5.68
CA ASN A 375 13.42 -11.45 7.02
C ASN A 375 12.19 -10.90 7.72
N ARG A 376 11.10 -11.68 7.70
CA ARG A 376 9.79 -11.29 8.24
C ARG A 376 9.76 -11.06 9.76
N ALA A 377 10.79 -11.51 10.49
CA ALA A 377 10.93 -11.20 11.91
C ALA A 377 11.43 -9.77 12.17
N ASN A 378 12.07 -9.15 11.17
CA ASN A 378 12.54 -7.78 11.27
C ASN A 378 11.37 -6.79 11.11
N LYS A 379 11.35 -5.77 11.96
CA LYS A 379 10.47 -4.62 11.79
C LYS A 379 11.01 -3.71 10.68
N VAL A 380 10.13 -3.20 9.83
CA VAL A 380 10.50 -2.15 8.88
C VAL A 380 10.79 -0.87 9.66
N ILE A 381 11.95 -0.27 9.39
CA ILE A 381 12.43 0.95 10.04
C ILE A 381 11.67 2.15 9.46
N LYS A 382 11.25 3.13 10.28
CA LYS A 382 10.45 4.30 9.87
C LYS A 382 9.28 3.93 8.94
N PRO A 383 8.38 3.01 9.36
CA PRO A 383 7.32 2.48 8.52
C PRO A 383 6.25 3.55 8.25
N ILE A 384 5.56 3.43 7.11
CA ILE A 384 4.35 4.20 6.77
C ILE A 384 3.34 3.24 6.15
N ILE A 385 2.10 3.28 6.61
CA ILE A 385 0.96 2.56 6.01
C ILE A 385 -0.15 3.58 5.79
N ASN A 386 -0.69 3.64 4.58
CA ASN A 386 -1.80 4.52 4.22
C ASN A 386 -3.02 3.72 3.77
N MET A 387 -4.18 4.17 4.25
CA MET A 387 -5.50 3.84 3.70
C MET A 387 -6.02 5.06 2.94
N ASN A 388 -6.36 4.88 1.66
CA ASN A 388 -6.97 5.91 0.83
C ASN A 388 -8.41 5.51 0.51
N SER A 389 -9.37 6.37 0.81
CA SER A 389 -10.76 6.22 0.33
C SER A 389 -10.94 6.95 -1.00
N ILE A 390 -11.59 6.29 -1.96
CA ILE A 390 -11.69 6.74 -3.35
C ILE A 390 -13.17 6.95 -3.71
N LYS A 391 -13.48 8.01 -4.45
CA LYS A 391 -14.86 8.29 -4.92
C LYS A 391 -15.35 7.19 -5.86
N ASP A 392 -16.62 6.82 -5.72
CA ASP A 392 -17.35 5.99 -6.69
C ASP A 392 -17.52 6.79 -7.99
N ASN A 393 -16.51 6.74 -8.87
CA ASN A 393 -16.68 7.02 -10.29
C ASN A 393 -16.68 5.66 -10.99
N ASP A 394 -17.50 5.49 -12.03
CA ASP A 394 -17.53 4.28 -12.85
C ASP A 394 -16.11 3.95 -13.36
N TYR A 395 -15.43 3.02 -12.69
CA TYR A 395 -14.10 2.53 -13.06
C TYR A 395 -14.26 1.53 -14.22
N PRO A 396 -13.94 1.88 -15.48
CA PRO A 396 -14.24 1.00 -16.61
C PRO A 396 -13.31 -0.22 -16.68
N PHE A 397 -12.16 -0.17 -16.01
CA PHE A 397 -11.07 -1.14 -16.16
C PHE A 397 -11.10 -2.34 -15.19
N LEU A 398 -12.04 -2.39 -14.22
CA LEU A 398 -12.13 -3.47 -13.23
C LEU A 398 -13.31 -4.43 -13.44
N LYS A 399 -14.17 -4.21 -14.44
CA LYS A 399 -15.14 -5.22 -14.89
C LYS A 399 -14.40 -6.28 -15.70
N SER A 400 -13.89 -7.30 -15.01
CA SER A 400 -13.17 -8.41 -15.63
C SER A 400 -14.04 -9.21 -16.62
N ASN A 401 -13.44 -9.56 -17.75
CA ASN A 401 -13.88 -10.65 -18.64
C ASN A 401 -13.52 -11.98 -17.94
N PRO A 402 -14.47 -12.87 -17.64
CA PRO A 402 -14.25 -14.05 -16.79
C PRO A 402 -13.67 -15.26 -17.56
N GLY A 403 -12.63 -15.08 -18.39
CA GLY A 403 -12.28 -16.08 -19.42
C GLY A 403 -10.84 -16.59 -19.52
N ILE A 404 -9.87 -16.12 -18.71
CA ILE A 404 -8.46 -16.53 -18.90
C ILE A 404 -7.80 -16.80 -17.54
N GLU A 405 -7.76 -18.08 -17.15
CA GLU A 405 -6.98 -18.59 -16.01
C GLU A 405 -5.52 -18.80 -16.45
N SER A 406 -4.62 -17.89 -16.10
CA SER A 406 -3.17 -18.15 -16.18
C SER A 406 -2.41 -17.32 -15.14
N GLU A 407 -1.31 -17.87 -14.59
CA GLU A 407 -0.42 -17.23 -13.61
C GLU A 407 0.20 -15.90 -14.09
N ASP A 408 0.17 -15.60 -15.40
CA ASP A 408 0.64 -14.34 -15.99
C ASP A 408 -0.32 -13.15 -15.78
N PHE A 409 -1.55 -13.38 -15.33
CA PHE A 409 -2.59 -12.33 -15.25
C PHE A 409 -2.41 -11.39 -14.05
N ASP A 410 -1.90 -11.91 -12.92
CA ASP A 410 -1.69 -11.13 -11.69
C ASP A 410 -0.63 -10.04 -11.85
N THR A 411 0.43 -10.33 -12.62
CA THR A 411 1.52 -9.38 -12.90
C THR A 411 1.05 -8.25 -13.83
N HIS A 412 0.20 -8.57 -14.81
CA HIS A 412 -0.31 -7.57 -15.77
C HIS A 412 -1.34 -6.64 -15.13
N ARG A 413 -2.25 -7.17 -14.30
CA ARG A 413 -3.23 -6.37 -13.54
C ARG A 413 -2.56 -5.45 -12.52
N ALA A 414 -1.55 -5.93 -11.79
CA ALA A 414 -0.76 -5.10 -10.88
C ALA A 414 -0.05 -3.96 -11.61
N THR A 415 0.47 -4.21 -12.82
CA THR A 415 1.14 -3.19 -13.64
C THR A 415 0.18 -2.12 -14.15
N LEU A 416 -1.04 -2.51 -14.58
CA LEU A 416 -2.10 -1.58 -14.99
C LEU A 416 -2.61 -0.72 -13.82
N ILE A 417 -2.77 -1.32 -12.63
CA ILE A 417 -3.12 -0.60 -11.41
C ILE A 417 -2.01 0.39 -11.05
N GLU A 418 -0.74 -0.03 -11.09
CA GLU A 418 0.40 0.87 -10.84
C GLU A 418 0.50 2.01 -11.86
N GLN A 419 0.27 1.75 -13.16
CA GLN A 419 0.26 2.80 -14.19
C GLN A 419 -0.86 3.82 -13.95
N TYR A 420 -2.03 3.37 -13.50
CA TYR A 420 -3.14 4.25 -13.14
C TYR A 420 -2.82 5.08 -11.89
N LEU A 421 -2.24 4.47 -10.85
CA LEU A 421 -1.86 5.16 -9.61
C LEU A 421 -0.72 6.17 -9.80
N ASN A 422 0.20 5.89 -10.72
CA ASN A 422 1.31 6.79 -11.07
C ASN A 422 0.89 7.92 -12.02
N ASN A 423 -0.28 7.84 -12.65
CA ASN A 423 -0.82 8.94 -13.45
C ASN A 423 -1.36 10.03 -12.52
N ASN A 424 -0.93 11.29 -12.73
CA ASN A 424 -1.26 12.46 -11.91
C ASN A 424 -2.78 12.73 -11.72
N ASN A 425 -3.67 12.02 -12.44
CA ASN A 425 -5.12 12.09 -12.25
C ASN A 425 -5.61 11.37 -10.98
N TYR A 426 -4.90 10.36 -10.47
CA TYR A 426 -5.33 9.58 -9.29
C TYR A 426 -5.49 10.43 -8.03
N LYS A 427 -4.64 11.43 -7.80
CA LYS A 427 -4.72 12.31 -6.63
C LYS A 427 -6.02 13.11 -6.54
N LYS A 428 -6.75 13.32 -7.65
CA LYS A 428 -8.02 14.05 -7.66
C LYS A 428 -9.21 13.22 -7.16
N ASP A 429 -9.09 11.89 -7.17
CA ASP A 429 -10.17 10.96 -6.82
C ASP A 429 -10.11 10.48 -5.36
N ILE A 430 -9.00 10.76 -4.67
CA ILE A 430 -8.85 10.49 -3.23
C ILE A 430 -9.74 11.45 -2.44
N LYS A 431 -10.65 10.90 -1.63
CA LYS A 431 -11.50 11.68 -0.73
C LYS A 431 -10.82 11.92 0.61
N GLU A 432 -10.15 10.91 1.14
CA GLU A 432 -9.52 10.94 2.46
C GLU A 432 -8.34 9.95 2.49
N THR A 433 -7.25 10.36 3.11
CA THR A 433 -6.09 9.52 3.41
C THR A 433 -5.89 9.46 4.91
N VAL A 434 -5.80 8.24 5.45
CA VAL A 434 -5.43 7.99 6.85
C VAL A 434 -4.10 7.26 6.86
N SER A 435 -3.12 7.79 7.60
CA SER A 435 -1.76 7.27 7.67
C SER A 435 -1.42 6.76 9.07
N SER A 436 -0.62 5.70 9.13
CA SER A 436 -0.02 5.16 10.34
C SER A 436 1.49 5.03 10.17
N ASN A 437 2.25 5.33 11.22
CA ASN A 437 3.71 5.17 11.27
C ASN A 437 4.12 3.90 12.03
N GLU A 438 3.25 2.89 12.05
CA GLU A 438 3.49 1.59 12.69
C GLU A 438 3.64 0.47 11.66
N ASN A 439 4.25 -0.65 12.06
CA ASN A 439 4.38 -1.85 11.20
C ASN A 439 3.08 -2.67 11.14
N LEU A 440 2.13 -2.40 12.04
CA LEU A 440 0.78 -2.97 12.04
C LEU A 440 -0.18 -1.80 12.22
N ALA A 441 -1.16 -1.67 11.33
CA ALA A 441 -2.19 -0.64 11.44
C ALA A 441 -3.56 -1.28 11.27
N SER A 442 -4.52 -0.85 12.09
CA SER A 442 -5.92 -1.29 12.03
C SER A 442 -6.81 -0.13 11.61
N PHE A 443 -7.55 -0.31 10.52
CA PHE A 443 -8.46 0.70 9.97
C PHE A 443 -9.91 0.23 10.08
N LYS A 444 -10.83 1.13 10.41
CA LYS A 444 -12.28 0.85 10.34
C LYS A 444 -12.82 1.31 9.01
N LEU A 445 -13.37 0.38 8.22
CA LEU A 445 -13.90 0.67 6.89
C LEU A 445 -15.41 0.84 6.92
N LYS A 446 -15.93 1.66 6.01
CA LYS A 446 -17.36 1.84 5.80
C LYS A 446 -17.81 0.98 4.61
N PRO A 447 -18.93 0.24 4.72
CA PRO A 447 -19.49 -0.49 3.60
C PRO A 447 -19.75 0.42 2.38
N GLY A 448 -19.61 -0.14 1.18
CA GLY A 448 -19.91 0.55 -0.07
C GLY A 448 -18.86 1.57 -0.53
N ILE A 449 -17.79 1.81 0.23
CA ILE A 449 -16.68 2.71 -0.16
C ILE A 449 -15.51 1.89 -0.73
N ASN A 450 -14.85 2.41 -1.76
CA ASN A 450 -13.63 1.84 -2.32
C ASN A 450 -12.40 2.30 -1.53
N TYR A 451 -11.54 1.35 -1.15
CA TYR A 451 -10.31 1.58 -0.41
C TYR A 451 -9.09 1.07 -1.16
N LEU A 452 -7.97 1.75 -0.94
CA LEU A 452 -6.66 1.34 -1.40
C LEU A 452 -5.65 1.41 -0.26
N PHE A 453 -4.90 0.33 -0.07
CA PHE A 453 -3.87 0.24 0.97
C PHE A 453 -2.49 0.16 0.35
N ASN A 454 -1.60 1.00 0.85
CA ASN A 454 -0.19 0.98 0.47
C ASN A 454 0.70 1.34 1.65
N GLY A 455 1.98 1.03 1.57
CA GLY A 455 2.91 1.30 2.65
C GLY A 455 4.35 1.04 2.26
N GLY A 456 5.24 1.38 3.19
CA GLY A 456 6.64 1.52 2.89
C GLY A 456 7.45 2.08 4.02
N SER A 457 8.59 2.65 3.69
CA SER A 457 9.49 3.23 4.68
C SER A 457 9.99 4.58 4.20
N THR A 458 10.21 5.51 5.13
CA THR A 458 10.96 6.75 4.88
C THR A 458 12.44 6.63 5.25
N GLN A 459 12.92 5.43 5.56
CA GLN A 459 14.33 5.18 5.81
C GLN A 459 15.14 5.44 4.54
N ASN A 460 16.03 6.43 4.61
CA ASN A 460 17.01 6.76 3.58
C ASN A 460 18.34 7.24 4.19
N GLU A 461 18.59 6.88 5.46
CA GLU A 461 19.79 7.28 6.21
C GLU A 461 20.65 6.05 6.45
N ILE A 462 21.97 6.21 6.42
CA ILE A 462 22.93 5.14 6.70
C ILE A 462 23.42 5.30 8.14
N ASN A 463 22.83 4.52 9.05
CA ASN A 463 23.20 4.54 10.46
C ASN A 463 24.26 3.49 10.78
N CYS A 464 25.40 3.95 11.26
CA CYS A 464 26.58 3.16 11.60
C CYS A 464 26.35 2.50 12.97
N ILE A 465 26.23 1.16 12.96
CA ILE A 465 25.94 0.31 14.13
C ILE A 465 27.25 -0.40 14.51
N GLU A 466 27.51 -0.50 15.81
CA GLU A 466 28.73 -1.08 16.37
C GLU A 466 28.87 -2.56 16.00
N GLY A 467 30.06 -2.95 15.52
CA GLY A 467 30.37 -4.30 15.05
C GLY A 467 29.60 -4.80 13.82
N VAL A 468 28.79 -3.96 13.15
CA VAL A 468 28.03 -4.37 11.95
C VAL A 468 28.66 -3.77 10.69
N ASP A 469 29.00 -4.64 9.74
CA ASP A 469 29.65 -4.29 8.46
C ASP A 469 28.69 -3.69 7.42
N ARG A 470 27.37 -3.80 7.66
CA ARG A 470 26.32 -3.29 6.78
C ARG A 470 25.13 -2.73 7.55
N THR A 471 24.41 -1.80 6.95
CA THR A 471 23.15 -1.26 7.49
C THR A 471 22.08 -1.17 6.42
N ILE A 472 20.82 -1.06 6.82
CA ILE A 472 19.73 -0.82 5.87
C ILE A 472 19.80 0.65 5.44
N SER A 473 20.07 0.86 4.15
CA SER A 473 20.08 2.21 3.57
C SER A 473 18.67 2.71 3.29
N HIS A 474 17.85 1.88 2.64
CA HIS A 474 16.47 2.16 2.29
C HIS A 474 15.71 0.87 2.03
N TYR A 475 14.41 0.99 1.79
CA TYR A 475 13.56 -0.10 1.34
C TYR A 475 13.12 0.11 -0.11
N SER A 476 12.82 -0.98 -0.81
CA SER A 476 12.48 -0.98 -2.23
C SER A 476 11.27 -1.86 -2.54
N ILE A 477 10.56 -1.54 -3.61
CA ILE A 477 9.55 -2.41 -4.24
C ILE A 477 10.26 -3.23 -5.31
N ARG A 478 9.98 -4.54 -5.31
CA ARG A 478 10.36 -5.43 -6.39
C ARG A 478 9.36 -5.27 -7.54
N LYS A 479 9.82 -4.82 -8.71
CA LYS A 479 9.02 -4.69 -9.94
C LYS A 479 9.46 -5.71 -10.96
N ILE A 480 8.51 -6.42 -11.55
CA ILE A 480 8.75 -7.30 -12.69
C ILE A 480 8.50 -6.48 -13.96
N VAL A 481 9.51 -6.38 -14.82
CA VAL A 481 9.45 -5.57 -16.05
C VAL A 481 9.60 -6.50 -17.24
N GLU A 482 8.68 -6.43 -18.20
CA GLU A 482 8.81 -7.14 -19.46
C GLU A 482 9.93 -6.50 -20.30
N ILE A 483 10.93 -7.31 -20.68
CA ILE A 483 11.96 -6.93 -21.62
C ILE A 483 11.47 -7.29 -23.03
N ALA A 484 11.96 -6.58 -24.05
CA ALA A 484 11.63 -6.85 -25.45
C ALA A 484 11.68 -8.37 -25.78
N PRO A 485 10.67 -8.90 -26.49
CA PRO A 485 10.52 -10.34 -26.67
C PRO A 485 11.72 -10.93 -27.42
N ARG A 486 12.23 -12.05 -26.91
CA ARG A 486 13.27 -12.82 -27.60
C ARG A 486 12.59 -13.70 -28.65
N ILE A 487 13.07 -13.64 -29.88
CA ILE A 487 12.57 -14.51 -30.94
C ILE A 487 13.25 -15.87 -30.84
N GLU A 488 12.47 -16.92 -30.61
CA GLU A 488 12.91 -18.30 -30.72
C GLU A 488 12.42 -18.93 -32.03
N LYS A 489 13.26 -19.77 -32.64
CA LYS A 489 12.94 -20.43 -33.91
C LYS A 489 12.35 -21.80 -33.62
N GLU A 490 11.06 -21.97 -33.90
CA GLU A 490 10.36 -23.24 -33.79
C GLU A 490 10.24 -23.89 -35.19
N GLN A 491 10.59 -25.17 -35.32
CA GLN A 491 10.33 -25.92 -36.56
C GLN A 491 8.95 -26.57 -36.52
N ARG A 492 8.09 -26.23 -37.48
CA ARG A 492 6.79 -26.87 -37.66
C ARG A 492 6.69 -27.55 -39.01
N GLU A 493 6.03 -28.69 -39.04
CA GLU A 493 5.68 -29.38 -40.29
C GLU A 493 4.22 -29.08 -40.62
N ILE A 494 3.98 -28.36 -41.71
CA ILE A 494 2.64 -28.07 -42.23
C ILE A 494 2.37 -28.91 -43.47
N GLN A 495 1.12 -29.33 -43.62
CA GLN A 495 0.65 -30.12 -44.75
C GLN A 495 -0.36 -29.29 -45.55
N PHE A 496 -0.16 -29.15 -46.85
CA PHE A 496 -1.09 -28.45 -47.74
C PHE A 496 -1.14 -29.09 -49.13
N TYR A 497 -2.24 -28.88 -49.87
CA TYR A 497 -2.41 -29.40 -51.22
C TYR A 497 -1.88 -28.40 -52.26
N GLU A 498 -1.00 -28.85 -53.15
CA GLU A 498 -0.44 -28.07 -54.25
C GLU A 498 -0.93 -28.62 -55.60
N TYR A 499 -1.37 -27.74 -56.51
CA TYR A 499 -1.82 -28.13 -57.86
C TYR A 499 -0.62 -28.18 -58.82
N LYS A 500 -0.41 -29.30 -59.51
CA LYS A 500 0.64 -29.41 -60.54
C LYS A 500 0.02 -29.45 -61.93
N VAL A 501 0.44 -28.51 -62.79
CA VAL A 501 0.08 -28.52 -64.22
C VAL A 501 0.85 -29.66 -64.91
N LYS A 502 0.16 -30.56 -65.61
CA LYS A 502 0.83 -31.54 -66.49
C LYS A 502 1.47 -30.81 -67.67
N GLU A 503 2.78 -31.00 -67.88
CA GLU A 503 3.50 -30.41 -69.02
C GLU A 503 3.00 -30.95 -70.36
N LYS A 504 2.86 -30.05 -71.33
CA LYS A 504 2.31 -30.32 -72.66
C LYS A 504 3.43 -30.66 -73.64
N LYS A 505 3.54 -31.92 -74.08
CA LYS A 505 4.42 -32.32 -75.21
C LYS A 505 3.72 -32.04 -76.54
N VAL A 506 4.27 -31.14 -77.36
CA VAL A 506 3.85 -30.91 -78.76
C VAL A 506 4.89 -31.58 -79.66
N GLY A 507 4.47 -32.55 -80.48
CA GLY A 507 5.30 -33.14 -81.54
C GLY A 507 4.97 -32.49 -82.89
N TYR A 508 6.00 -32.18 -83.68
CA TYR A 508 5.88 -31.82 -85.09
C TYR A 508 6.38 -33.02 -85.92
N ASP A 509 5.66 -33.39 -86.98
CA ASP A 509 6.09 -34.43 -87.91
C ASP A 509 6.44 -33.79 -89.27
N THR A 510 7.56 -34.22 -89.86
CA THR A 510 8.04 -33.76 -91.18
C THR A 510 7.95 -34.91 -92.16
N LEU A 511 7.10 -34.78 -93.18
CA LEU A 511 7.02 -35.73 -94.29
C LEU A 511 8.04 -35.34 -95.37
N ARG A 512 8.94 -36.27 -95.71
CA ARG A 512 9.89 -36.14 -96.83
C ARG A 512 9.33 -36.89 -98.05
N SER A 513 9.32 -36.23 -99.21
CA SER A 513 8.91 -36.79 -100.50
C SER A 513 9.97 -36.55 -101.57
N GLU A 514 10.02 -37.40 -102.59
CA GLU A 514 10.94 -37.29 -103.72
C GLU A 514 10.18 -37.55 -105.02
N ASP A 515 10.18 -36.57 -105.93
CA ASP A 515 9.41 -36.62 -107.18
C ASP A 515 10.33 -36.31 -108.37
N VAL A 516 10.06 -36.95 -109.52
CA VAL A 516 10.72 -36.64 -110.81
C VAL A 516 9.76 -35.80 -111.64
N ILE A 517 10.13 -34.55 -111.90
CA ILE A 517 9.30 -33.58 -112.61
C ILE A 517 10.06 -32.94 -113.77
N ASP A 518 9.33 -32.33 -114.69
CA ASP A 518 9.93 -31.57 -115.79
C ASP A 518 10.58 -30.28 -115.24
N PRO A 519 11.78 -29.85 -115.73
CA PRO A 519 12.47 -28.67 -115.23
C PRO A 519 11.61 -27.40 -115.21
N SER A 520 10.65 -27.28 -116.14
CA SER A 520 9.74 -26.15 -116.22
C SER A 520 8.74 -26.07 -115.05
N GLU A 521 8.53 -27.15 -114.29
CA GLU A 521 7.54 -27.22 -113.20
C GLU A 521 8.09 -26.87 -111.80
N ILE A 522 9.40 -26.66 -111.65
CA ILE A 522 10.04 -26.35 -110.36
C ILE A 522 9.43 -25.16 -109.63
N THR A 523 8.94 -24.16 -110.38
CA THR A 523 8.36 -22.94 -109.83
C THR A 523 7.02 -23.14 -109.12
N LYS A 524 6.44 -24.35 -109.16
CA LYS A 524 5.17 -24.69 -108.48
C LYS A 524 5.33 -25.01 -106.98
N TYR A 525 6.53 -25.23 -106.46
CA TYR A 525 6.74 -25.46 -105.02
C TYR A 525 6.74 -24.14 -104.24
N ASP A 526 5.97 -24.08 -103.15
CA ASP A 526 5.80 -22.87 -102.33
C ASP A 526 6.93 -22.64 -101.33
N ASN A 527 6.94 -21.47 -100.67
CA ASN A 527 7.97 -21.08 -99.70
C ASN A 527 8.04 -21.96 -98.43
N ASN A 528 7.03 -22.80 -98.16
CA ASN A 528 7.01 -23.70 -97.00
C ASN A 528 7.57 -25.10 -97.33
N THR A 529 8.01 -25.29 -98.58
CA THR A 529 8.65 -26.49 -99.09
C THR A 529 10.15 -26.26 -99.23
N LYS A 530 10.98 -27.00 -98.48
CA LYS A 530 12.45 -26.92 -98.61
C LYS A 530 12.97 -28.03 -99.52
N ILE A 531 13.48 -27.65 -100.69
CA ILE A 531 14.15 -28.54 -101.63
C ILE A 531 15.55 -28.88 -101.09
N GLU A 532 15.82 -30.18 -100.91
CA GLU A 532 17.05 -30.73 -100.36
C GLU A 532 18.09 -30.98 -101.46
N SER A 533 17.68 -31.48 -102.63
CA SER A 533 18.56 -31.69 -103.78
C SER A 533 17.79 -31.80 -105.10
N ILE A 534 18.45 -31.44 -106.20
CA ILE A 534 17.96 -31.56 -107.58
C ILE A 534 19.01 -32.28 -108.43
N GLN A 535 18.61 -33.31 -109.18
CA GLN A 535 19.49 -34.09 -110.08
C GLN A 535 18.86 -34.24 -111.47
N MET A 536 19.65 -34.17 -112.55
CA MET A 536 19.16 -34.46 -113.91
C MET A 536 19.17 -35.96 -114.18
N GLU A 537 18.03 -36.47 -114.65
CA GLU A 537 17.90 -37.80 -115.25
C GLU A 537 17.29 -37.63 -116.65
N GLY A 538 18.16 -37.71 -117.66
CA GLY A 538 17.78 -37.40 -119.05
C GLY A 538 17.38 -35.94 -119.22
N ASP A 539 16.15 -35.72 -119.67
CA ASP A 539 15.50 -34.43 -119.90
C ASP A 539 14.56 -34.00 -118.74
N LYS A 540 14.55 -34.72 -117.60
CA LYS A 540 13.76 -34.40 -116.38
C LYS A 540 14.62 -34.19 -115.12
N LEU A 541 14.06 -33.52 -114.10
CA LEU A 541 14.69 -33.28 -112.80
C LEU A 541 14.05 -34.11 -111.70
N LYS A 542 14.88 -34.83 -110.94
CA LYS A 542 14.47 -35.47 -109.69
C LYS A 542 14.72 -34.54 -108.51
N ILE A 543 13.70 -34.28 -107.71
CA ILE A 543 13.71 -33.29 -106.63
C ILE A 543 13.26 -33.95 -105.32
N LYS A 544 14.05 -33.76 -104.27
CA LYS A 544 13.73 -34.21 -102.92
C LYS A 544 13.38 -33.02 -102.03
N TYR A 545 12.26 -33.06 -101.29
CA TYR A 545 11.82 -31.94 -100.45
C TYR A 545 11.01 -32.37 -99.22
N TYR A 546 10.78 -31.45 -98.28
CA TYR A 546 9.90 -31.67 -97.10
C TYR A 546 9.00 -30.47 -96.76
N VAL A 547 7.85 -30.75 -96.12
CA VAL A 547 6.80 -29.78 -95.72
C VAL A 547 6.40 -29.97 -94.23
N LEU A 548 6.07 -28.88 -93.51
CA LEU A 548 5.75 -28.86 -92.06
C LEU A 548 4.26 -28.55 -91.78
N VAL A 549 3.59 -29.30 -90.89
CA VAL A 549 2.17 -29.07 -90.46
C VAL A 549 1.98 -29.24 -88.93
N SER A 550 1.10 -28.48 -88.25
CA SER A 550 0.90 -28.54 -86.77
C SER A 550 -0.58 -28.53 -86.31
N LYS A 551 -0.92 -29.16 -85.15
CA LYS A 551 -2.26 -29.15 -84.49
C LYS A 551 -2.17 -29.21 -82.94
N LYS A 552 -3.15 -28.63 -82.18
CA LYS A 552 -3.14 -28.42 -80.70
C LYS A 552 -4.32 -29.11 -79.95
N GLN A 553 -4.11 -29.63 -78.73
CA GLN A 553 -5.15 -30.17 -77.78
C GLN A 553 -4.94 -29.63 -76.34
N VAL A 554 -5.91 -29.66 -75.40
CA VAL A 554 -5.83 -29.10 -74.00
C VAL A 554 -6.08 -30.21 -72.94
N LEU A 555 -5.46 -30.15 -71.74
CA LEU A 555 -5.54 -31.15 -70.63
C LEU A 555 -5.87 -30.48 -69.26
N GLU A 556 -6.56 -31.19 -68.35
CA GLU A 556 -6.94 -30.77 -66.97
C GLU A 556 -5.86 -31.01 -65.89
N MET A 557 -5.92 -30.29 -64.74
CA MET A 557 -4.92 -30.26 -63.65
C MET A 557 -5.24 -31.21 -62.48
N ASP A 558 -4.22 -31.81 -61.85
CA ASP A 558 -4.33 -32.68 -60.65
C ASP A 558 -3.77 -31.98 -59.37
N SER A 559 -4.31 -32.30 -58.18
CA SER A 559 -3.80 -31.83 -56.86
C SER A 559 -3.03 -32.91 -56.08
N VAL A 560 -1.96 -32.54 -55.39
CA VAL A 560 -1.11 -33.46 -54.59
C VAL A 560 -0.87 -32.90 -53.19
N LEU A 561 -0.93 -33.75 -52.15
CA LEU A 561 -0.64 -33.36 -50.75
C LEU A 561 0.88 -33.25 -50.53
N VAL A 562 1.34 -32.08 -50.08
CA VAL A 562 2.75 -31.78 -49.80
C VAL A 562 2.94 -31.48 -48.31
N LYS A 563 3.98 -32.07 -47.70
CA LYS A 563 4.41 -31.74 -46.34
C LYS A 563 5.66 -30.88 -46.40
N LYS A 564 5.64 -29.71 -45.75
CA LYS A 564 6.77 -28.78 -45.73
C LYS A 564 7.15 -28.44 -44.29
N LYS A 565 8.44 -28.56 -43.96
CA LYS A 565 8.99 -28.03 -42.72
C LYS A 565 9.25 -26.54 -42.90
N ILE A 566 8.63 -25.73 -42.05
CA ILE A 566 8.86 -24.29 -41.97
C ILE A 566 9.42 -23.95 -40.60
N THR A 567 10.26 -22.93 -40.56
CA THR A 567 10.74 -22.34 -39.31
C THR A 567 9.89 -21.11 -39.04
N ILE A 568 9.29 -21.05 -37.87
CA ILE A 568 8.46 -19.92 -37.42
C ILE A 568 9.20 -19.22 -36.28
N ASP A 569 9.24 -17.89 -36.37
CA ASP A 569 9.77 -17.02 -35.31
C ASP A 569 8.67 -16.84 -34.25
N VAL A 570 8.86 -17.43 -33.07
CA VAL A 570 7.93 -17.36 -31.95
C VAL A 570 8.48 -16.35 -30.93
N PRO A 571 7.74 -15.27 -30.62
CA PRO A 571 8.15 -14.32 -29.58
C PRO A 571 7.96 -14.94 -28.20
N VAL A 572 9.05 -15.12 -27.45
CA VAL A 572 9.05 -15.55 -26.06
C VAL A 572 9.15 -14.30 -25.18
N ARG A 573 8.18 -14.10 -24.30
CA ARG A 573 8.18 -13.01 -23.32
C ARG A 573 9.28 -13.26 -22.28
N GLN A 574 10.11 -12.25 -22.03
CA GLN A 574 11.13 -12.30 -20.99
C GLN A 574 10.85 -11.23 -19.96
N PHE A 575 11.01 -11.57 -18.69
CA PHE A 575 10.78 -10.67 -17.58
C PHE A 575 12.10 -10.46 -16.81
N ASP A 576 12.39 -9.21 -16.47
CA ASP A 576 13.44 -8.84 -15.52
C ASP A 576 12.84 -8.45 -14.17
N THR A 577 13.66 -8.49 -13.13
CA THR A 577 13.33 -7.90 -11.83
C THR A 577 14.12 -6.61 -11.64
N SER A 578 13.41 -5.48 -11.48
CA SER A 578 13.99 -4.22 -11.04
C SER A 578 13.56 -3.88 -9.62
N TYR A 579 14.37 -3.10 -8.90
CA TYR A 579 14.05 -2.61 -7.56
C TYR A 579 13.91 -1.09 -7.59
N VAL A 580 12.79 -0.57 -7.12
CA VAL A 580 12.53 0.88 -7.06
C VAL A 580 12.45 1.30 -5.60
N MET A 581 13.19 2.33 -5.24
CA MET A 581 13.18 2.90 -3.88
C MET A 581 11.75 3.28 -3.46
N VAL A 582 11.39 2.89 -2.25
CA VAL A 582 10.12 3.22 -1.60
C VAL A 582 10.30 4.47 -0.76
N ASN A 583 9.35 5.38 -0.87
CA ASN A 583 9.29 6.59 -0.04
C ASN A 583 7.84 7.08 0.06
N ALA A 584 7.61 8.21 0.73
CA ALA A 584 6.26 8.76 0.93
C ALA A 584 5.50 9.06 -0.38
N SER A 585 6.18 9.22 -1.52
CA SER A 585 5.55 9.43 -2.83
C SER A 585 5.44 8.16 -3.69
N ASN A 586 6.06 7.05 -3.28
CA ASN A 586 6.08 5.79 -4.01
C ASN A 586 6.02 4.60 -3.05
N LEU A 587 4.81 4.34 -2.52
CA LEU A 587 4.55 3.27 -1.55
C LEU A 587 4.14 1.97 -2.24
N ALA A 588 4.51 0.84 -1.63
CA ALA A 588 4.15 -0.49 -2.11
C ALA A 588 2.67 -0.78 -1.82
N LEU A 589 1.94 -1.29 -2.81
CA LEU A 589 0.58 -1.77 -2.59
C LEU A 589 0.55 -2.97 -1.64
N SER A 590 -0.55 -3.13 -0.90
CA SER A 590 -0.80 -4.35 -0.15
C SER A 590 -1.08 -5.54 -1.07
N GLU A 591 -0.85 -6.76 -0.59
CA GLU A 591 -1.04 -7.97 -1.38
C GLU A 591 -2.49 -8.13 -1.86
N LYS A 592 -3.47 -7.83 -1.01
CA LYS A 592 -4.88 -7.84 -1.43
C LYS A 592 -5.17 -6.77 -2.48
N THR A 593 -4.64 -5.56 -2.30
CA THR A 593 -4.78 -4.47 -3.29
C THR A 593 -4.13 -4.83 -4.63
N LYS A 594 -2.98 -5.52 -4.63
CA LYS A 594 -2.32 -5.97 -5.87
C LYS A 594 -3.17 -6.96 -6.67
N ARG A 595 -3.80 -7.92 -5.97
CA ARG A 595 -4.61 -8.98 -6.60
C ARG A 595 -5.98 -8.50 -7.02
N GLU A 596 -6.66 -7.77 -6.14
CA GLU A 596 -8.07 -7.41 -6.30
C GLU A 596 -8.27 -6.00 -6.87
N GLY A 597 -7.27 -5.12 -6.72
CA GLY A 597 -7.39 -3.69 -7.04
C GLY A 597 -8.00 -2.92 -5.88
N LEU A 598 -9.08 -2.18 -6.16
CA LEU A 598 -9.78 -1.42 -5.13
C LEU A 598 -10.58 -2.36 -4.23
N ILE A 599 -10.38 -2.23 -2.92
CA ILE A 599 -11.04 -3.05 -1.92
C ILE A 599 -12.37 -2.42 -1.57
N ARG A 600 -13.46 -3.13 -1.83
CA ARG A 600 -14.82 -2.70 -1.52
C ARG A 600 -15.55 -3.82 -0.81
N PHE A 601 -16.14 -3.50 0.34
CA PHE A 601 -17.03 -4.43 1.01
C PHE A 601 -18.47 -3.98 0.79
N ASN A 602 -19.22 -4.82 0.09
CA ASN A 602 -20.65 -4.62 -0.12
C ASN A 602 -21.40 -5.63 0.77
N LYS A 603 -22.54 -5.21 1.33
CA LYS A 603 -23.53 -6.12 1.96
C LYS A 603 -22.94 -6.99 3.08
N ILE A 604 -22.61 -6.35 4.19
CA ILE A 604 -22.02 -7.02 5.34
C ILE A 604 -23.13 -7.32 6.34
N LYS A 605 -23.22 -8.58 6.78
CA LYS A 605 -24.23 -9.05 7.75
C LYS A 605 -23.66 -9.26 9.16
N GLU A 606 -22.34 -9.32 9.27
CA GLU A 606 -21.59 -9.59 10.51
C GLU A 606 -20.24 -8.87 10.49
N ASP A 607 -19.60 -8.69 11.66
CA ASP A 607 -18.29 -8.04 11.74
C ASP A 607 -17.24 -8.81 10.92
N ILE A 608 -16.47 -8.09 10.12
CA ILE A 608 -15.42 -8.67 9.27
C ILE A 608 -14.07 -8.17 9.75
N THR A 609 -13.15 -9.10 10.01
CA THR A 609 -11.73 -8.78 10.18
C THR A 609 -10.96 -9.28 8.97
N VAL A 610 -10.22 -8.38 8.32
CA VAL A 610 -9.34 -8.72 7.21
C VAL A 610 -7.90 -8.43 7.61
N ASP A 611 -7.05 -9.44 7.50
CA ASP A 611 -5.62 -9.30 7.65
C ASP A 611 -4.95 -9.26 6.27
N ASP A 612 -4.15 -8.23 6.04
CA ASP A 612 -3.42 -7.99 4.80
C ASP A 612 -1.96 -7.64 5.10
N THR A 613 -1.12 -7.75 4.07
CA THR A 613 0.32 -7.54 4.20
C THR A 613 0.84 -6.68 3.07
N ILE A 614 1.80 -5.83 3.38
CA ILE A 614 2.61 -5.06 2.44
C ILE A 614 4.05 -5.54 2.61
N TYR A 615 4.68 -5.93 1.50
CA TYR A 615 6.08 -6.35 1.49
C TYR A 615 6.98 -5.27 0.90
N VAL A 616 8.08 -5.01 1.60
CA VAL A 616 9.18 -4.16 1.11
C VAL A 616 10.53 -4.85 1.27
N TRP A 617 11.43 -4.60 0.34
CA TRP A 617 12.73 -5.26 0.26
C TRP A 617 13.84 -4.35 0.81
N PRO A 618 14.55 -4.74 1.88
CA PRO A 618 15.64 -3.94 2.42
C PRO A 618 16.81 -3.88 1.44
N GLN A 619 17.39 -2.70 1.28
CA GLN A 619 18.60 -2.48 0.49
C GLN A 619 19.75 -2.12 1.42
N TYR A 620 20.77 -2.97 1.45
CA TYR A 620 21.89 -2.83 2.37
C TYR A 620 22.99 -1.94 1.78
N TYR A 621 23.53 -1.08 2.62
CA TYR A 621 24.80 -0.39 2.36
C TYR A 621 25.90 -1.06 3.17
N TYR A 622 27.00 -1.40 2.49
CA TYR A 622 28.18 -1.99 3.11
C TYR A 622 29.18 -0.89 3.42
N TYR A 623 29.63 -0.83 4.67
CA TYR A 623 30.62 0.15 5.05
C TYR A 623 31.98 -0.16 4.40
N PRO A 624 32.69 0.85 3.90
CA PRO A 624 34.07 0.66 3.50
C PRO A 624 34.93 0.29 4.72
N PRO A 625 36.09 -0.37 4.53
CA PRO A 625 37.04 -0.63 5.60
C PRO A 625 37.35 0.63 6.40
N CYS A 626 37.56 0.47 7.71
CA CYS A 626 37.84 1.59 8.59
C CYS A 626 39.26 2.15 8.45
N GLU A 627 40.15 1.32 7.90
CA GLU A 627 41.56 1.64 7.74
C GLU A 627 42.15 0.91 6.52
N TRP A 628 43.04 1.60 5.82
CA TRP A 628 43.90 1.04 4.78
C TRP A 628 45.36 1.26 5.19
N ARG A 629 46.12 0.17 5.35
CA ARG A 629 47.52 0.19 5.78
C ARG A 629 48.46 -0.11 4.63
N TYR A 630 49.42 0.78 4.40
CA TYR A 630 50.56 0.60 3.51
C TYR A 630 51.85 0.55 4.35
N VAL A 631 52.01 -0.57 5.09
CA VAL A 631 53.06 -0.79 6.10
C VAL A 631 53.84 -2.08 5.84
N SER A 632 55.00 -2.20 6.47
CA SER A 632 55.97 -3.30 6.27
C SER A 632 55.62 -4.56 7.05
N ASP A 633 54.75 -5.42 6.52
CA ASP A 633 54.70 -6.83 6.94
C ASP A 633 55.24 -7.72 5.81
N THR A 634 56.42 -8.30 6.03
CA THR A 634 57.17 -9.26 5.20
C THR A 634 57.99 -8.66 4.03
N ALA A 635 59.11 -9.33 3.73
CA ALA A 635 60.29 -8.90 2.98
C ALA A 635 60.10 -8.50 1.50
N GLU A 636 58.87 -8.23 1.05
CA GLU A 636 58.56 -7.73 -0.28
C GLU A 636 58.24 -6.24 -0.20
N MET A 637 59.13 -5.41 -0.77
CA MET A 637 59.00 -3.94 -0.85
C MET A 637 57.77 -3.46 -1.62
N ARG A 638 56.72 -4.26 -1.85
CA ARG A 638 55.60 -3.98 -2.76
C ARG A 638 54.43 -3.22 -2.11
N ARG A 639 54.50 -2.88 -0.82
CA ARG A 639 53.37 -2.26 -0.10
C ARG A 639 53.71 -1.04 0.77
N ASN A 640 54.97 -0.64 0.86
CA ASN A 640 55.43 0.60 1.50
C ASN A 640 56.14 1.50 0.47
N VAL A 641 56.44 2.74 0.81
CA VAL A 641 57.28 3.60 -0.05
C VAL A 641 58.68 3.68 0.59
N PRO A 642 59.59 2.79 0.19
CA PRO A 642 60.95 2.81 0.71
C PRO A 642 61.68 4.09 0.30
N TYR A 643 62.45 4.60 1.24
CA TYR A 643 63.28 5.79 1.14
C TYR A 643 64.74 5.38 0.97
N PHE A 644 65.14 5.15 -0.26
CA PHE A 644 66.54 4.89 -0.57
C PHE A 644 67.31 6.20 -0.56
N MET A 645 68.45 6.25 0.14
CA MET A 645 69.25 7.49 0.28
C MET A 645 69.81 7.97 -1.07
N THR A 646 69.07 8.84 -1.75
CA THR A 646 69.59 9.67 -2.84
C THR A 646 69.76 11.08 -2.31
N CYS A 647 70.86 11.34 -1.61
CA CYS A 647 71.55 12.64 -1.51
C CYS A 647 70.83 13.91 -0.99
N PHE A 648 69.50 13.99 -1.00
CA PHE A 648 68.72 15.22 -0.84
C PHE A 648 67.48 15.06 0.01
N TRP A 649 67.36 13.95 0.75
CA TRP A 649 66.25 13.70 1.70
C TRP A 649 64.86 13.59 1.04
N GLU A 650 64.81 13.72 -0.29
CA GLU A 650 63.68 13.49 -1.17
C GLU A 650 63.45 12.00 -1.47
N VAL A 651 62.25 11.68 -1.93
CA VAL A 651 61.90 10.32 -2.36
C VAL A 651 62.74 9.91 -3.57
N ASN A 652 63.32 8.70 -3.52
CA ASN A 652 64.06 8.11 -4.64
C ASN A 652 63.10 7.65 -5.73
N THR A 653 62.72 8.53 -6.64
CA THR A 653 61.90 8.23 -7.82
C THR A 653 62.75 8.22 -9.09
N THR A 654 62.22 7.65 -10.18
CA THR A 654 62.91 7.61 -11.48
C THR A 654 63.14 9.02 -12.04
N SER A 655 62.34 10.01 -11.64
CA SER A 655 62.54 11.43 -11.98
C SER A 655 63.59 12.11 -11.11
N ASN A 656 63.65 11.79 -9.81
CA ASN A 656 64.50 12.50 -8.86
C ASN A 656 65.95 11.99 -8.90
N LEU A 657 66.16 10.68 -9.06
CA LEU A 657 67.49 10.06 -9.02
C LEU A 657 68.49 10.67 -10.04
N PRO A 658 68.16 10.86 -11.34
CA PRO A 658 69.08 11.48 -12.28
C PRO A 658 69.49 12.90 -11.88
N ARG A 659 68.54 13.70 -11.39
CA ARG A 659 68.80 15.05 -10.88
C ARG A 659 69.75 15.02 -9.68
N HIS A 660 69.51 14.10 -8.73
CA HIS A 660 70.38 13.92 -7.56
C HIS A 660 71.81 13.53 -7.94
N LEU A 661 71.98 12.61 -8.88
CA LEU A 661 73.30 12.18 -9.37
C LEU A 661 74.04 13.33 -10.07
N ASN A 662 73.33 14.20 -10.79
CA ASN A 662 73.93 15.38 -11.41
C ASN A 662 74.38 16.41 -10.35
N LEU A 663 73.55 16.64 -9.32
CA LEU A 663 73.91 17.56 -8.23
C LEU A 663 75.19 17.11 -7.52
N LEU A 664 75.33 15.82 -7.19
CA LEU A 664 76.55 15.28 -6.55
C LEU A 664 77.85 15.46 -7.35
N ARG A 665 77.78 15.82 -8.63
CA ARG A 665 78.95 16.09 -9.47
C ARG A 665 79.39 17.54 -9.42
N THR A 666 78.59 18.41 -8.81
CA THR A 666 78.88 19.85 -8.68
C THR A 666 79.75 20.13 -7.46
N ASP A 667 80.58 21.18 -7.54
CA ASP A 667 81.46 21.60 -6.44
C ASP A 667 80.70 21.95 -5.16
N ARG A 668 79.41 22.30 -5.30
CA ARG A 668 78.50 22.58 -4.18
C ARG A 668 78.42 21.43 -3.17
N TYR A 669 78.59 20.19 -3.60
CA TYR A 669 78.46 19.01 -2.75
C TYR A 669 79.78 18.26 -2.55
N GLU A 670 80.92 18.92 -2.80
CA GLU A 670 82.25 18.31 -2.75
C GLU A 670 82.58 17.71 -1.36
N ASP A 671 82.03 18.26 -0.29
CA ASP A 671 82.18 17.78 1.09
C ASP A 671 81.11 16.77 1.53
N ALA A 672 80.20 16.37 0.65
CA ALA A 672 79.08 15.48 0.94
C ALA A 672 79.45 13.99 0.98
N SER A 673 80.66 13.66 1.46
CA SER A 673 81.17 12.28 1.60
C SER A 673 80.30 11.36 2.46
N PHE A 674 79.45 11.93 3.33
CA PHE A 674 78.48 11.19 4.15
C PHE A 674 77.29 10.64 3.34
N ILE A 675 77.11 11.08 2.09
CA ILE A 675 76.10 10.58 1.18
C ILE A 675 76.61 9.32 0.47
N GLU A 676 75.79 8.28 0.43
CA GLU A 676 76.16 6.96 -0.08
C GLU A 676 76.58 6.95 -1.56
N LEU A 677 75.89 7.73 -2.40
CA LEU A 677 76.15 7.84 -3.84
C LEU A 677 77.18 8.93 -4.20
N HIS A 678 77.87 9.54 -3.23
CA HIS A 678 78.89 10.55 -3.53
C HIS A 678 80.21 9.89 -3.95
N LYS A 679 80.94 10.51 -4.91
CA LYS A 679 82.23 9.99 -5.41
C LYS A 679 83.30 9.82 -4.32
N LYS A 680 83.21 10.59 -3.22
CA LYS A 680 84.11 10.53 -2.05
C LYS A 680 83.57 9.69 -0.88
N ASN A 681 82.48 8.94 -1.04
CA ASN A 681 81.91 8.15 0.05
C ASN A 681 82.87 7.05 0.57
N GLN A 682 82.82 6.74 1.86
CA GLN A 682 83.71 5.74 2.48
C GLN A 682 83.53 4.31 1.95
N TYR A 683 82.30 3.91 1.65
CA TYR A 683 81.94 2.53 1.30
C TYR A 683 81.82 2.32 -0.21
N PHE A 684 81.35 3.33 -0.93
CA PHE A 684 81.04 3.25 -2.36
C PHE A 684 81.75 4.30 -3.22
N GLY A 685 82.50 5.23 -2.63
CA GLY A 685 83.26 6.23 -3.38
C GLY A 685 84.57 5.67 -3.95
N TRP A 686 85.06 6.32 -5.01
CA TRP A 686 86.32 6.02 -5.68
C TRP A 686 87.28 7.21 -5.72
N ASP A 687 86.78 8.43 -5.54
CA ASP A 687 87.54 9.69 -5.56
C ASP A 687 88.00 10.03 -4.13
N ARG A 688 88.96 9.27 -3.61
CA ARG A 688 89.53 9.51 -2.27
C ARG A 688 91.05 9.37 -2.29
N PRO A 689 91.79 10.21 -1.53
CA PRO A 689 93.26 10.14 -1.49
C PRO A 689 93.80 8.78 -1.05
N GLU A 690 93.06 8.02 -0.24
CA GLU A 690 93.50 6.73 0.30
C GLU A 690 93.27 5.55 -0.68
N ILE A 691 92.65 5.78 -1.84
CA ILE A 691 92.35 4.77 -2.86
C ILE A 691 93.29 5.00 -4.06
N THR A 692 94.28 4.12 -4.24
CA THR A 692 95.29 4.24 -5.30
C THR A 692 95.44 2.95 -6.12
N GLY A 693 96.01 3.05 -7.33
CA GLY A 693 96.27 1.92 -8.22
C GLY A 693 95.00 1.15 -8.64
N ASP A 694 95.10 -0.17 -8.79
CA ASP A 694 94.01 -1.06 -9.24
C ASP A 694 92.74 -1.01 -8.37
N ARG A 695 92.85 -0.52 -7.13
CA ARG A 695 91.71 -0.35 -6.22
C ARG A 695 90.73 0.74 -6.67
N VAL A 696 91.19 1.72 -7.46
CA VAL A 696 90.34 2.79 -8.00
C VAL A 696 89.27 2.21 -8.93
N GLU A 697 89.67 1.31 -9.84
CA GLU A 697 88.76 0.75 -10.84
C GLU A 697 87.73 -0.21 -10.21
N LEU A 698 88.17 -1.04 -9.25
CA LEU A 698 87.27 -1.87 -8.45
C LEU A 698 86.22 -1.03 -7.69
N ARG A 699 86.63 0.13 -7.16
CA ARG A 699 85.73 1.05 -6.45
C ARG A 699 84.78 1.77 -7.40
N LYS A 700 85.20 2.15 -8.61
CA LYS A 700 84.30 2.68 -9.65
C LYS A 700 83.23 1.65 -10.03
N GLN A 701 83.61 0.38 -10.19
CA GLN A 701 82.66 -0.69 -10.47
C GLN A 701 81.67 -0.88 -9.31
N LYS A 702 82.15 -0.89 -8.05
CA LYS A 702 81.29 -0.97 -6.86
C LYS A 702 80.32 0.22 -6.77
N HIS A 703 80.80 1.43 -7.08
CA HIS A 703 80.00 2.63 -7.17
C HIS A 703 78.89 2.52 -8.22
N ALA A 704 79.26 2.12 -9.45
CA ALA A 704 78.34 1.94 -10.56
C ALA A 704 77.26 0.89 -10.25
N ASN A 705 77.63 -0.23 -9.64
CA ASN A 705 76.68 -1.26 -9.19
C ASN A 705 75.70 -0.72 -8.14
N ARG A 706 76.16 0.12 -7.20
CA ARG A 706 75.27 0.74 -6.22
C ARG A 706 74.33 1.75 -6.86
N VAL A 707 74.81 2.56 -7.81
CA VAL A 707 73.95 3.47 -8.60
C VAL A 707 72.88 2.68 -9.36
N GLU A 708 73.21 1.53 -9.96
CA GLU A 708 72.23 0.69 -10.66
C GLU A 708 71.19 0.10 -9.70
N ARG A 709 71.58 -0.36 -8.51
CA ARG A 709 70.62 -0.78 -7.47
C ARG A 709 69.63 0.34 -7.13
N TYR A 710 70.12 1.58 -7.04
CA TYR A 710 69.26 2.74 -6.78
C TYR A 710 68.29 3.06 -7.91
N ARG A 711 68.65 2.77 -9.17
CA ARG A 711 67.71 2.87 -10.30
C ARG A 711 66.60 1.83 -10.20
N GLN A 712 66.93 0.60 -9.81
CA GLN A 712 65.92 -0.45 -9.59
C GLN A 712 64.97 -0.09 -8.45
N PHE A 713 65.54 0.38 -7.35
CA PHE A 713 64.82 0.94 -6.21
C PHE A 713 63.87 2.09 -6.61
N ALA A 714 64.32 3.00 -7.46
CA ALA A 714 63.51 4.12 -7.93
C ALA A 714 62.27 3.68 -8.71
N LYS A 715 62.38 2.61 -9.51
CA LYS A 715 61.24 2.01 -10.23
C LYS A 715 60.22 1.41 -9.26
N ILE A 716 60.69 0.67 -8.26
CA ILE A 716 59.82 0.07 -7.22
C ILE A 716 59.07 1.17 -6.47
N VAL A 717 59.75 2.26 -6.11
CA VAL A 717 59.16 3.41 -5.43
C VAL A 717 58.06 4.06 -6.26
N ASP A 718 58.31 4.30 -7.55
CA ASP A 718 57.29 4.88 -8.43
C ASP A 718 56.09 3.96 -8.60
N GLU A 719 56.30 2.64 -8.75
CA GLU A 719 55.22 1.65 -8.80
C GLU A 719 54.38 1.67 -7.51
N ASN A 720 55.02 1.65 -6.35
CA ASN A 720 54.31 1.65 -5.06
C ASN A 720 53.55 2.96 -4.82
N LEU A 721 54.18 4.11 -5.09
CA LEU A 721 53.53 5.40 -4.99
C LEU A 721 52.31 5.46 -5.91
N LYS A 722 52.45 5.00 -7.15
CA LYS A 722 51.35 4.98 -8.11
C LYS A 722 50.20 4.09 -7.64
N LEU A 723 50.49 2.85 -7.22
CA LEU A 723 49.46 1.92 -6.74
C LEU A 723 48.71 2.49 -5.53
N MET A 724 49.45 3.04 -4.56
CA MET A 724 48.88 3.66 -3.37
C MET A 724 48.03 4.88 -3.71
N THR A 725 48.53 5.81 -4.53
CA THR A 725 47.78 7.02 -4.88
C THR A 725 46.58 6.71 -5.77
N ASP A 726 46.69 5.71 -6.66
CA ASP A 726 45.55 5.19 -7.43
C ASP A 726 44.47 4.63 -6.51
N GLU A 727 44.85 3.84 -5.49
CA GLU A 727 43.89 3.27 -4.55
C GLU A 727 43.21 4.35 -3.69
N ILE A 728 44.00 5.29 -3.15
CA ILE A 728 43.46 6.42 -2.38
C ILE A 728 42.49 7.25 -3.25
N ALA A 729 42.91 7.65 -4.45
CA ALA A 729 42.14 8.57 -5.27
C ALA A 729 40.95 7.91 -5.99
N LYS A 730 41.11 6.69 -6.53
CA LYS A 730 40.08 6.04 -7.36
C LYS A 730 39.15 5.12 -6.58
N LYS A 731 39.50 4.73 -5.35
CA LYS A 731 38.66 3.85 -4.51
C LYS A 731 38.26 4.52 -3.20
N ILE A 732 39.24 4.94 -2.40
CA ILE A 732 38.97 5.39 -1.02
C ILE A 732 38.21 6.71 -0.99
N ILE A 733 38.67 7.73 -1.73
CA ILE A 733 38.01 9.05 -1.77
C ILE A 733 36.58 8.98 -2.33
N PRO A 734 36.30 8.26 -3.44
CA PRO A 734 34.92 8.09 -3.91
C PRO A 734 34.00 7.43 -2.89
N LEU A 735 34.45 6.36 -2.21
CA LEU A 735 33.68 5.70 -1.15
C LEU A 735 33.42 6.65 0.03
N PHE A 736 34.44 7.42 0.42
CA PHE A 736 34.31 8.43 1.46
C PHE A 736 33.32 9.54 1.06
N LYS A 737 33.36 10.02 -0.19
CA LYS A 737 32.43 11.03 -0.72
C LYS A 737 30.99 10.54 -0.69
N GLU A 738 30.73 9.30 -1.10
CA GLU A 738 29.39 8.70 -1.03
C GLU A 738 28.89 8.62 0.41
N LEU A 739 29.73 8.13 1.32
CA LEU A 739 29.39 8.04 2.74
C LEU A 739 29.09 9.42 3.34
N ASP A 740 29.96 10.41 3.12
CA ASP A 740 29.81 11.78 3.64
C ASP A 740 28.51 12.43 3.13
N SER A 741 28.13 12.15 1.86
CA SER A 741 26.89 12.66 1.26
C SER A 741 25.61 12.07 1.86
N LYS A 742 25.70 10.87 2.45
CA LYS A 742 24.56 10.14 3.04
C LYS A 742 24.50 10.23 4.56
N SER A 743 25.51 10.82 5.20
CA SER A 743 25.57 11.01 6.64
C SER A 743 25.04 12.38 7.05
N SER A 744 24.18 12.42 8.07
CA SER A 744 23.62 13.66 8.62
C SER A 744 24.65 14.39 9.49
N GLY A 745 25.50 15.23 8.89
CA GLY A 745 26.40 16.13 9.62
C GLY A 745 27.83 16.17 9.09
N ASN A 746 28.57 17.22 9.42
CA ASN A 746 29.94 17.45 8.95
C ASN A 746 31.00 16.63 9.71
N GLN A 747 30.62 15.43 10.17
CA GLN A 747 31.33 14.66 11.20
C GLN A 747 32.37 13.71 10.62
N ASN A 748 32.16 13.18 9.41
CA ASN A 748 33.09 12.26 8.78
C ASN A 748 34.34 12.98 8.26
N LYS A 749 35.52 12.46 8.60
CA LYS A 749 36.82 12.89 8.06
C LYS A 749 37.66 11.70 7.62
N LEU A 750 38.53 11.93 6.66
CA LEU A 750 39.53 10.98 6.18
C LEU A 750 40.92 11.47 6.62
N ILE A 751 41.61 10.71 7.45
CA ILE A 751 42.98 11.01 7.86
C ILE A 751 43.94 10.21 6.99
N ILE A 752 44.95 10.87 6.44
CA ILE A 752 46.10 10.26 5.79
C ILE A 752 47.30 10.49 6.73
N VAL A 753 47.65 9.45 7.49
CA VAL A 753 48.79 9.45 8.40
C VAL A 753 50.03 9.04 7.62
N ILE A 754 51.09 9.83 7.73
CA ILE A 754 52.38 9.61 7.07
C ILE A 754 53.46 9.62 8.14
N ASN A 755 54.04 8.45 8.40
CA ASN A 755 55.12 8.28 9.37
C ASN A 755 56.43 8.05 8.64
N GLY A 756 57.37 8.98 8.76
CA GLY A 756 58.73 8.83 8.20
C GLY A 756 59.66 8.16 9.21
N TYR A 757 60.23 7.02 8.85
CA TYR A 757 61.15 6.26 9.71
C TYR A 757 62.61 6.43 9.31
N SER A 758 63.48 6.49 10.32
CA SER A 758 64.94 6.43 10.19
C SER A 758 65.49 5.09 10.66
N ASP A 759 66.69 4.75 10.17
CA ASP A 759 67.46 3.64 10.70
C ASP A 759 68.07 3.96 12.08
N VAL A 760 68.45 2.94 12.86
CA VAL A 760 68.93 3.07 14.25
C VAL A 760 70.31 3.74 14.38
N ARG A 761 71.05 3.97 13.29
CA ARG A 761 72.47 4.35 13.38
C ARG A 761 72.60 5.86 13.57
N PRO A 762 73.42 6.33 14.52
CA PRO A 762 73.65 7.75 14.70
C PRO A 762 74.30 8.36 13.45
N ILE A 763 73.86 9.56 13.05
CA ILE A 763 74.63 10.35 12.08
C ILE A 763 75.79 10.98 12.82
N LEU A 764 77.01 10.61 12.43
CA LEU A 764 78.23 11.17 13.00
C LEU A 764 78.70 12.43 12.24
N ARG A 765 78.27 12.59 10.98
CA ARG A 765 78.61 13.73 10.12
C ARG A 765 77.54 13.94 9.05
N GLY A 766 77.06 15.16 8.90
CA GLY A 766 76.12 15.53 7.82
C GLY A 766 75.41 16.85 8.12
N ILE A 767 75.08 17.57 7.05
CA ILE A 767 74.25 18.78 7.09
C ILE A 767 73.10 18.65 6.09
N TYR A 768 72.03 19.39 6.31
CA TYR A 768 70.95 19.52 5.34
C TYR A 768 71.42 20.36 4.15
N LEU A 769 71.26 19.80 2.96
CA LEU A 769 71.86 20.28 1.71
C LEU A 769 70.86 20.92 0.75
N GLY A 770 69.60 21.07 1.18
CA GLY A 770 68.55 21.72 0.41
C GLY A 770 68.71 23.25 0.36
N GLU A 771 68.11 23.86 -0.65
CA GLU A 771 68.14 25.31 -0.88
C GLU A 771 67.17 26.08 0.01
N GLU A 772 66.06 25.44 0.38
CA GLU A 772 64.96 26.06 1.09
C GLU A 772 64.84 25.53 2.52
N THR A 773 64.38 26.39 3.42
CA THR A 773 64.00 25.99 4.78
C THR A 773 62.71 25.17 4.72
N ILE A 774 62.77 23.92 5.18
CA ILE A 774 61.58 23.09 5.30
C ILE A 774 60.81 23.51 6.55
N LYS A 775 59.53 23.84 6.40
CA LYS A 775 58.61 24.16 7.50
C LYS A 775 57.31 23.36 7.35
N TYR A 776 56.89 22.72 8.43
CA TYR A 776 55.58 22.07 8.51
C TYR A 776 55.17 21.82 9.96
N LEU A 777 53.88 21.67 10.20
CA LEU A 777 53.38 21.20 11.49
C LEU A 777 53.47 19.67 11.56
N SER A 778 54.32 19.14 12.43
CA SER A 778 54.34 17.72 12.75
C SER A 778 53.14 17.37 13.64
N VAL A 779 52.41 16.32 13.27
CA VAL A 779 51.21 15.86 13.97
C VAL A 779 51.18 14.34 13.98
N GLY A 780 51.20 13.75 15.18
CA GLY A 780 51.04 12.31 15.40
C GLY A 780 49.58 11.92 15.65
N TYR A 781 49.27 10.64 15.45
CA TYR A 781 47.98 10.05 15.77
C TYR A 781 48.16 8.76 16.58
N ASP A 782 47.60 8.75 17.79
CA ASP A 782 47.51 7.59 18.67
C ASP A 782 46.21 6.82 18.36
N ASP A 783 46.38 5.64 17.77
CA ASP A 783 45.29 4.79 17.30
C ASP A 783 44.55 4.05 18.42
N GLU A 784 45.22 3.80 19.54
CA GLU A 784 44.64 3.13 20.71
C GLU A 784 43.74 4.09 21.48
N ARG A 785 44.25 5.31 21.72
CA ARG A 785 43.55 6.35 22.48
C ARG A 785 42.69 7.27 21.63
N THR A 786 42.74 7.10 20.30
CA THR A 786 42.09 7.96 19.30
C THR A 786 42.38 9.45 19.51
N LYS A 787 43.65 9.80 19.77
CA LYS A 787 44.06 11.18 20.10
C LYS A 787 45.14 11.70 19.17
N ILE A 788 45.08 13.00 18.91
CA ILE A 788 46.16 13.72 18.23
C ILE A 788 47.31 13.91 19.22
N THR A 789 48.54 13.60 18.79
CA THR A 789 49.75 13.69 19.62
C THR A 789 50.84 14.50 18.90
N ASN A 790 51.93 14.83 19.61
CA ASN A 790 53.17 15.37 19.05
C ASN A 790 52.99 16.57 18.10
N LYS A 791 52.07 17.50 18.44
CA LYS A 791 51.86 18.76 17.72
C LYS A 791 53.08 19.67 17.92
N SER A 792 53.92 19.80 16.91
CA SER A 792 55.09 20.69 16.97
C SER A 792 55.43 21.27 15.61
N LEU A 793 55.73 22.57 15.55
CA LEU A 793 56.25 23.20 14.35
C LEU A 793 57.69 22.71 14.11
N VAL A 794 57.94 22.16 12.93
CA VAL A 794 59.27 21.69 12.51
C VAL A 794 59.85 22.69 11.55
N GLU A 795 61.10 23.07 11.79
CA GLU A 795 61.89 23.94 10.90
C GLU A 795 63.28 23.33 10.68
N VAL A 796 63.66 23.13 9.41
CA VAL A 796 64.99 22.63 9.01
C VAL A 796 65.60 23.59 7.98
N PRO A 797 66.45 24.53 8.40
CA PRO A 797 67.09 25.49 7.49
C PRO A 797 68.23 24.86 6.70
N PRO A 798 68.62 25.44 5.54
CA PRO A 798 69.85 25.08 4.83
C PRO A 798 71.06 25.01 5.77
N ASN A 799 71.92 24.01 5.60
CA ASN A 799 73.08 23.72 6.44
C ASN A 799 72.78 23.31 7.89
N ALA A 800 71.52 23.04 8.25
CA ALA A 800 71.19 22.47 9.56
C ALA A 800 71.99 21.20 9.82
N SER A 801 72.57 21.07 11.02
CA SER A 801 73.26 19.84 11.42
C SER A 801 72.28 18.67 11.45
N LEU A 802 72.66 17.58 10.80
CA LEU A 802 71.91 16.32 10.86
C LEU A 802 72.54 15.33 11.85
N VAL A 803 73.62 15.73 12.52
CA VAL A 803 74.31 14.93 13.54
C VAL A 803 73.37 14.77 14.74
N ASP A 804 72.84 13.56 14.90
CA ASP A 804 71.90 13.22 15.97
C ASP A 804 72.00 11.71 16.28
N PRO A 805 72.13 11.31 17.56
CA PRO A 805 72.09 9.91 17.95
C PRO A 805 70.76 9.20 17.62
N LEU A 806 69.67 9.94 17.41
CA LEU A 806 68.33 9.38 17.19
C LEU A 806 67.73 9.66 15.80
N ASN A 807 68.50 10.25 14.87
CA ASN A 807 68.05 10.54 13.51
C ASN A 807 66.70 11.28 13.39
N ASP A 808 66.42 12.18 14.33
CA ASP A 808 65.19 12.96 14.43
C ASP A 808 65.00 13.85 13.20
N TYR A 809 66.00 14.66 12.84
CA TYR A 809 65.95 15.50 11.64
C TYR A 809 65.74 14.69 10.36
N LEU A 810 66.36 13.51 10.24
CA LEU A 810 66.14 12.65 9.07
C LEU A 810 64.72 12.12 8.99
N SER A 811 64.16 11.69 10.12
CA SER A 811 62.80 11.15 10.17
C SER A 811 61.79 12.23 9.77
N LYS A 812 62.00 13.47 10.23
CA LYS A 812 61.23 14.67 9.87
C LYS A 812 61.35 15.01 8.39
N LEU A 813 62.57 15.01 7.85
CA LEU A 813 62.81 15.27 6.43
C LEU A 813 62.15 14.20 5.54
N ARG A 814 62.20 12.92 5.92
CA ARG A 814 61.51 11.84 5.17
C ARG A 814 60.00 12.00 5.25
N ALA A 815 59.46 12.28 6.44
CA ALA A 815 58.03 12.51 6.61
C ALA A 815 57.54 13.66 5.71
N PHE A 816 58.23 14.81 5.75
CA PHE A 816 57.91 15.98 4.93
C PHE A 816 57.98 15.68 3.42
N ASN A 817 59.13 15.21 2.94
CA ASN A 817 59.31 14.97 1.50
C ASN A 817 58.36 13.86 1.00
N GLY A 818 57.97 12.93 1.86
CA GLY A 818 57.16 11.76 1.48
C GLY A 818 55.72 12.16 1.34
N TYR A 819 55.25 12.94 2.30
CA TYR A 819 54.01 13.67 2.22
C TYR A 819 53.91 14.53 0.95
N ARG A 820 54.91 15.37 0.65
CA ARG A 820 54.89 16.22 -0.55
C ARG A 820 54.81 15.41 -1.84
N GLU A 821 55.52 14.29 -1.91
CA GLU A 821 55.53 13.42 -3.09
C GLU A 821 54.19 12.69 -3.30
N ILE A 822 53.51 12.32 -2.20
CA ILE A 822 52.15 11.77 -2.21
C ILE A 822 51.13 12.84 -2.61
N LEU A 823 51.18 14.01 -1.97
CA LEU A 823 50.27 15.14 -2.24
C LEU A 823 50.33 15.53 -3.72
N LYS A 824 51.54 15.70 -4.27
CA LYS A 824 51.78 16.03 -5.68
C LYS A 824 51.12 15.03 -6.65
N ARG A 825 51.09 13.73 -6.30
CA ARG A 825 50.42 12.71 -7.12
C ARG A 825 48.91 12.77 -6.96
N LEU A 826 48.41 12.90 -5.72
CA LEU A 826 46.97 13.01 -5.46
C LEU A 826 46.34 14.23 -6.13
N GLU A 827 47.06 15.36 -6.23
CA GLU A 827 46.63 16.57 -6.94
C GLU A 827 46.36 16.37 -8.44
N GLN A 828 46.86 15.29 -9.04
CA GLN A 828 46.61 14.94 -10.44
C GLN A 828 45.23 14.30 -10.65
N TYR A 829 44.56 13.87 -9.57
CA TYR A 829 43.26 13.21 -9.65
C TYR A 829 42.12 14.22 -9.42
N PRO A 830 41.11 14.28 -10.31
CA PRO A 830 40.02 15.24 -10.23
C PRO A 830 39.27 15.22 -8.88
N GLU A 831 39.01 14.03 -8.33
CA GLU A 831 38.23 13.86 -7.11
C GLU A 831 38.96 14.44 -5.89
N PHE A 832 40.27 14.24 -5.76
CA PHE A 832 41.05 14.84 -4.69
C PHE A 832 41.23 16.35 -4.90
N LYS A 833 41.49 16.76 -6.15
CA LYS A 833 41.62 18.17 -6.51
C LYS A 833 40.36 18.97 -6.18
N GLU A 834 39.17 18.39 -6.33
CA GLU A 834 37.91 19.02 -5.91
C GLU A 834 37.89 19.37 -4.41
N TYR A 835 38.37 18.47 -3.54
CA TYR A 835 38.48 18.77 -2.09
C TYR A 835 39.53 19.85 -1.82
N MET A 836 40.65 19.80 -2.54
CA MET A 836 41.74 20.77 -2.40
C MET A 836 41.29 22.18 -2.80
N ASP A 837 40.65 22.33 -3.97
CA ASP A 837 40.17 23.60 -4.51
C ASP A 837 39.06 24.23 -3.63
N LYS A 838 38.27 23.40 -2.93
CA LYS A 838 37.27 23.86 -1.94
C LYS A 838 37.89 24.22 -0.57
N GLY A 839 39.20 24.03 -0.39
CA GLY A 839 39.88 24.24 0.89
C GLY A 839 39.39 23.28 1.98
N LEU A 840 39.10 22.04 1.60
CA LEU A 840 38.66 20.94 2.48
C LEU A 840 39.79 19.94 2.77
N VAL A 841 41.04 20.26 2.41
CA VAL A 841 42.21 19.44 2.70
C VAL A 841 43.10 20.21 3.67
N LEU A 842 43.47 19.57 4.79
CA LEU A 842 44.45 20.11 5.72
C LEU A 842 45.86 19.68 5.29
N VAL A 843 46.69 20.68 5.00
CA VAL A 843 48.00 20.57 4.36
C VAL A 843 49.06 21.08 5.36
N PRO A 844 49.86 20.19 5.99
CA PRO A 844 50.74 20.52 7.13
C PRO A 844 51.73 21.67 6.94
N ASP A 845 52.21 21.89 5.72
CA ASP A 845 53.18 22.93 5.35
C ASP A 845 52.54 24.27 5.03
N GLN A 846 51.21 24.38 5.12
CA GLN A 846 50.46 25.63 5.05
C GLN A 846 50.04 26.16 6.44
N ILE A 847 50.37 25.43 7.51
CA ILE A 847 49.97 25.75 8.87
C ILE A 847 51.12 26.38 9.65
N ASN A 848 50.91 27.58 10.16
CA ASN A 848 51.95 28.37 10.85
C ASN A 848 51.82 28.35 12.38
N SER A 849 50.64 27.96 12.91
CA SER A 849 50.44 27.83 14.37
C SER A 849 49.48 26.69 14.74
N ILE A 850 49.48 26.32 16.02
CA ILE A 850 48.58 25.27 16.55
C ILE A 850 47.12 25.77 16.55
N GLU A 851 46.89 27.07 16.74
CA GLU A 851 45.57 27.68 16.65
C GLU A 851 45.01 27.61 15.23
N GLU A 852 45.84 27.91 14.23
CA GLU A 852 45.49 27.77 12.81
C GLU A 852 45.16 26.31 12.46
N PHE A 853 45.95 25.36 12.97
CA PHE A 853 45.67 23.93 12.83
C PHE A 853 44.27 23.57 13.32
N ASN A 854 43.92 23.93 14.55
CA ASN A 854 42.62 23.58 15.13
C ASN A 854 41.46 24.20 14.33
N LYS A 855 41.62 25.44 13.85
CA LYS A 855 40.62 26.09 12.98
C LYS A 855 40.45 25.39 11.62
N MET A 856 41.56 25.00 11.00
CA MET A 856 41.54 24.28 9.71
C MET A 856 41.03 22.86 9.86
N MET A 857 41.29 22.22 11.01
CA MET A 857 40.80 20.89 11.35
C MET A 857 39.27 20.83 11.30
N ASP A 858 38.57 21.82 11.84
CA ASP A 858 37.09 21.87 11.82
C ASP A 858 36.53 21.89 10.40
N LYS A 859 37.13 22.72 9.53
CA LYS A 859 36.68 22.93 8.14
C LYS A 859 37.01 21.75 7.21
N SER A 860 38.14 21.07 7.44
CA SER A 860 38.70 20.11 6.49
C SER A 860 38.02 18.74 6.54
N LYS A 861 37.96 18.05 5.40
CA LYS A 861 37.45 16.68 5.25
C LYS A 861 38.56 15.66 5.12
N ILE A 862 39.64 16.02 4.44
CA ILE A 862 40.84 15.19 4.30
C ILE A 862 41.97 15.83 5.11
N LEU A 863 42.65 15.04 5.92
CA LEU A 863 43.61 15.52 6.90
C LEU A 863 44.93 14.80 6.72
N PHE A 864 46.01 15.52 6.40
CA PHE A 864 47.35 14.94 6.43
C PHE A 864 47.96 15.10 7.82
N PHE A 865 48.26 13.99 8.47
CA PHE A 865 49.02 13.96 9.72
C PHE A 865 50.39 13.39 9.42
N VAL A 866 51.42 14.23 9.56
CA VAL A 866 52.78 13.95 9.12
C VAL A 866 53.70 13.97 10.33
N GLU A 867 54.38 12.85 10.59
CA GLU A 867 55.24 12.68 11.77
C GLU A 867 56.56 12.00 11.39
N GLY A 868 57.68 12.57 11.87
CA GLY A 868 58.98 11.90 11.84
C GLY A 868 59.14 11.00 13.07
N ARG A 869 59.28 9.69 12.86
CA ARG A 869 59.49 8.70 13.93
C ARG A 869 60.96 8.28 13.97
N LYS A 870 61.59 8.56 15.11
CA LYS A 870 63.04 8.49 15.32
C LYS A 870 63.66 7.13 14.96
N ILE A 871 63.04 6.03 15.38
CA ILE A 871 63.62 4.68 15.23
C ILE A 871 62.50 3.66 15.01
N ASP A 872 62.66 2.78 14.01
CA ASP A 872 61.88 1.53 13.92
C ASP A 872 62.49 0.48 14.88
N THR A 873 61.83 0.23 16.00
CA THR A 873 62.33 -0.70 17.04
C THR A 873 62.11 -2.17 16.70
N TYR A 874 61.38 -2.47 15.61
CA TYR A 874 61.04 -3.84 15.22
C TYR A 874 62.11 -4.49 14.33
N VAL A 875 63.00 -3.71 13.70
CA VAL A 875 64.08 -4.23 12.85
C VAL A 875 65.41 -4.19 13.61
N LYS A 876 65.88 -5.37 14.05
CA LYS A 876 67.19 -5.55 14.70
C LYS A 876 68.16 -6.22 13.72
N PRO A 877 69.32 -5.61 13.40
CA PRO A 877 70.32 -6.23 12.53
C PRO A 877 71.12 -7.32 13.25
N ASP A 878 71.51 -8.38 12.53
CA ASP A 878 72.21 -9.56 13.10
C ASP A 878 73.73 -9.34 13.30
N ILE A 879 74.41 -8.51 12.49
CA ILE A 879 75.88 -8.34 12.52
C ILE A 879 76.28 -6.85 12.48
N PRO A 880 77.07 -6.31 13.45
CA PRO A 880 77.45 -4.88 13.58
C PRO A 880 78.46 -4.34 12.55
N ALA A 881 78.45 -4.81 11.29
CA ALA A 881 79.37 -4.36 10.24
C ALA A 881 78.80 -4.54 8.80
N TYR A 882 79.54 -4.04 7.80
CA TYR A 882 79.30 -4.27 6.37
C TYR A 882 80.22 -5.42 5.89
N ALA A 883 79.78 -6.67 5.94
CA ALA A 883 80.51 -7.83 5.42
C ALA A 883 80.13 -8.20 3.96
N GLY A 884 79.03 -7.66 3.42
CA GLY A 884 78.51 -8.01 2.10
C GLY A 884 77.65 -9.28 2.08
N GLU A 885 77.15 -9.74 3.23
CA GLU A 885 76.28 -10.91 3.36
C GLU A 885 74.80 -10.52 3.49
N ASP A 886 73.89 -11.46 3.19
CA ASP A 886 72.43 -11.26 3.22
C ASP A 886 71.85 -10.91 4.61
N ARG A 887 72.66 -10.89 5.68
CA ARG A 887 72.24 -10.65 7.08
C ARG A 887 73.05 -9.56 7.82
N ASP A 888 73.79 -8.73 7.09
CA ASP A 888 74.57 -7.64 7.69
C ASP A 888 73.75 -6.45 8.20
N TYR A 889 74.37 -5.60 9.04
CA TYR A 889 73.90 -4.27 9.48
C TYR A 889 73.43 -3.33 8.35
N TYR A 890 73.63 -3.69 7.08
CA TYR A 890 73.42 -2.81 5.92
C TYR A 890 72.21 -3.14 5.04
N ILE A 891 71.39 -4.14 5.38
CA ILE A 891 70.03 -4.24 4.81
C ILE A 891 69.04 -3.39 5.64
N LEU A 892 69.44 -2.15 5.96
CA LEU A 892 68.56 -1.13 6.55
C LEU A 892 67.88 -0.26 5.48
N ASP A 893 68.14 -0.53 4.20
CA ASP A 893 67.44 0.10 3.07
C ASP A 893 65.90 -0.02 3.22
N PRO A 894 65.32 -1.15 3.68
CA PRO A 894 63.87 -1.25 3.96
C PRO A 894 63.38 -0.54 5.24
N VAL A 895 64.28 -0.19 6.17
CA VAL A 895 63.94 0.53 7.41
C VAL A 895 63.67 2.01 7.14
N ARG A 896 64.40 2.57 6.17
CA ARG A 896 64.19 3.94 5.70
C ARG A 896 62.97 3.92 4.80
N ARG A 897 61.82 4.34 5.30
CA ARG A 897 60.55 4.30 4.55
C ARG A 897 59.57 5.34 5.07
N ILE A 898 58.50 5.53 4.31
CA ILE A 898 57.27 6.09 4.86
C ILE A 898 56.23 4.99 4.98
N ASP A 899 55.56 4.97 6.13
CA ASP A 899 54.36 4.20 6.35
C ASP A 899 53.18 5.15 6.12
N VAL A 900 52.25 4.73 5.26
CA VAL A 900 51.04 5.49 4.96
C VAL A 900 49.85 4.72 5.48
N ILE A 901 49.00 5.39 6.24
CA ILE A 901 47.81 4.80 6.80
C ILE A 901 46.66 5.75 6.55
N VAL A 902 45.63 5.26 5.85
CA VAL A 902 44.41 6.04 5.58
C VAL A 902 43.31 5.54 6.51
N LYS A 903 42.70 6.44 7.29
CA LYS A 903 41.69 6.11 8.31
C LYS A 903 40.44 6.94 8.11
N ARG A 904 39.28 6.31 8.28
CA ARG A 904 38.01 7.01 8.46
C ARG A 904 37.80 7.31 9.94
N VAL A 905 37.46 8.56 10.25
CA VAL A 905 37.17 8.98 11.62
C VAL A 905 35.93 9.85 11.68
N ASP A 906 35.33 9.86 12.86
CA ASP A 906 34.31 10.82 13.23
C ASP A 906 34.95 11.99 14.00
N TYR A 907 34.48 13.20 13.75
CA TYR A 907 34.96 14.41 14.40
C TYR A 907 33.81 15.18 15.03
N PHE A 908 33.84 15.28 16.35
CA PHE A 908 32.80 15.89 17.16
C PHE A 908 33.43 16.77 18.24
N ASN A 909 33.01 18.03 18.33
CA ASN A 909 33.41 18.98 19.38
C ASN A 909 34.94 19.08 19.60
N GLY A 910 35.74 19.04 18.53
CA GLY A 910 37.20 19.12 18.63
C GLY A 910 37.91 17.77 18.81
N GLU A 911 37.16 16.67 18.98
CA GLU A 911 37.70 15.34 19.24
C GLU A 911 37.55 14.42 18.04
N ILE A 912 38.56 13.59 17.81
CA ILE A 912 38.55 12.53 16.81
C ILE A 912 38.13 11.23 17.50
N GLN A 913 37.19 10.50 16.91
CA GLN A 913 36.71 9.23 17.41
C GLN A 913 36.69 8.19 16.28
N LYS A 914 36.83 6.91 16.62
CA LYS A 914 36.56 5.83 15.66
C LYS A 914 35.05 5.83 15.32
N PRO A 915 34.67 5.72 14.04
CA PRO A 915 33.27 5.60 13.66
C PRO A 915 32.64 4.41 14.39
N LYS A 916 31.36 4.49 14.76
CA LYS A 916 30.70 3.43 15.58
C LYS A 916 30.85 2.02 15.00
N CYS A 917 30.67 1.87 13.69
CA CYS A 917 30.81 0.63 12.93
C CYS A 917 32.28 0.18 12.75
N CYS A 918 33.23 1.00 13.20
CA CYS A 918 34.65 0.65 13.31
C CYS A 918 35.05 0.23 14.73
N LYS A 919 34.13 0.31 15.70
CA LYS A 919 34.33 -0.22 17.04
C LYS A 919 33.92 -1.70 17.07
N PRO A 920 34.62 -2.55 17.85
CA PRO A 920 34.18 -3.91 18.11
C PRO A 920 32.79 -3.90 18.75
N ALA A 921 31.94 -4.90 18.47
CA ALA A 921 30.71 -5.10 19.24
C ALA A 921 31.06 -5.40 20.71
N ASP A 922 30.56 -4.58 21.63
CA ASP A 922 30.64 -4.81 23.08
C ASP A 922 29.82 -6.03 23.53
#